data_AF-A0A9Q4CYM5-F1
#
_entry.id   AF-A0A9Q4CYM5-F1
#
_cell.length_a   1.000
_cell.length_b   1.000
_cell.length_c   1.000
_cell.angle_alpha   90.00
_cell.angle_beta   90.00
_cell.angle_gamma   90.00
#
_symmetry.space_group_name_H-M   'P 1'
#
loop_
_entity.id
_entity.type
_entity.pdbx_description
1 polymer ?
#
loop_
_entity_poly.entity_id
_entity_poly.type
_entity_poly.pdbx_seq_one_letter_code
_entity_poly.pdbx_strand_id
1 'polypeptide(L)'
;MARRPLLLAVDGRSGAGKTSLALELAALLRPHLDVEVFHLDSIYPGWDGLATALQTYAAEVVTPLSTGRTAHWSWWDWEAGRPGRAGSTRPADVVILEGVGAGTGPVRAALDALVWVELPAADRKDRALDRDGMTFAPHWDRWAAQEDAYLALDDPAPQAAITVDSTTGTAGAAPLLVQALRTLPGWETRLALVPAPVRPPLHHRTVAGVGDPQALFEAAGGPTAAVAMLLESSDHATTPSPGRSRHAILGLATGEDPVAEHADGLTVVRQGPVTVRQEGPWFRWLAGVWPAGAPTAPPTAEPTSAPAPEAPFRSGWMGWLGYGLKREAGSPDGPATLRGSGEGPADALLFRPSRVATVDHRAGTTTLWWPADDDAGAAWADRVAAAMGPGPVGPEGAGAGAGAAPVFTLRDCRTGYLEKVRAAQHEIHEGNTYEVCLTTMLESSLEPSAQAGPGDAPFDGWRTYRRLVAANRAPFTLYLRAAAPATTAPPTGSAPGRPAVVELLSTSPERFLALSAGGRMVTEPIKGTRPRGQTPEQDEALAGELASSVKDRAENIMITDLARNDLSRVAVPGTLATERVCAIESYPTVHQMVSTVTAQLEPGVARAEAVAAAFPPGSMTGAPKISTMDILERLESGPRGVYSGVAGYLSDDGAADLSVLIRTLVATGPAGPGGGGTRLSLGVGGAITADSVPEEEWDEVRTKAHGVLRVLGAAFPDDSPEGPRH
;
A
#
# COMPACT_ATOMS: atom_id res chain seq x y z
N MET A 1 -13.89 36.49 -16.31
CA MET A 1 -13.07 36.83 -15.12
C MET A 1 -11.69 36.21 -15.35
N ALA A 2 -10.61 36.97 -15.18
CA ALA A 2 -9.26 36.41 -15.23
C ALA A 2 -9.12 35.38 -14.09
N ARG A 3 -8.66 34.17 -14.40
CA ARG A 3 -8.44 33.13 -13.39
C ARG A 3 -7.25 33.52 -12.52
N ARG A 4 -7.37 33.33 -11.20
CA ARG A 4 -6.25 33.57 -10.27
C ARG A 4 -5.05 32.68 -10.64
N PRO A 5 -3.81 33.16 -10.48
CA PRO A 5 -2.62 32.33 -10.67
C PRO A 5 -2.62 31.17 -9.66
N LEU A 6 -2.05 30.02 -10.05
CA LEU A 6 -1.60 29.04 -9.05
C LEU A 6 -0.22 29.46 -8.54
N LEU A 7 -0.06 29.59 -7.23
CA LEU A 7 1.22 29.93 -6.60
C LEU A 7 1.93 28.67 -6.10
N LEU A 8 3.09 28.37 -6.67
CA LEU A 8 3.93 27.23 -6.32
C LEU A 8 5.20 27.71 -5.64
N ALA A 9 5.38 27.39 -4.36
CA ALA A 9 6.65 27.62 -3.70
C ALA A 9 7.61 26.44 -3.92
N VAL A 10 8.85 26.73 -4.30
CA VAL A 10 9.97 25.78 -4.33
C VAL A 10 10.98 26.25 -3.29
N ASP A 11 10.90 25.67 -2.09
CA ASP A 11 11.70 26.00 -0.90
C ASP A 11 12.66 24.84 -0.56
N GLY A 12 13.53 25.07 0.42
CA GLY A 12 14.64 24.20 0.78
C GLY A 12 15.86 25.04 1.16
N ARG A 13 16.80 24.43 1.86
CA ARG A 13 18.06 25.09 2.26
C ARG A 13 18.93 25.46 1.07
N SER A 14 19.84 26.41 1.24
CA SER A 14 20.80 26.77 0.18
C SER A 14 21.65 25.56 -0.21
N GLY A 15 21.95 25.45 -1.50
CA GLY A 15 22.69 24.31 -2.07
C GLY A 15 21.82 23.09 -2.43
N ALA A 16 20.53 23.05 -2.05
CA ALA A 16 19.66 21.91 -2.33
C ALA A 16 19.26 21.72 -3.81
N GLY A 17 19.55 22.67 -4.71
CA GLY A 17 19.21 22.55 -6.14
C GLY A 17 17.83 23.08 -6.55
N LYS A 18 17.19 23.89 -5.68
CA LYS A 18 15.89 24.54 -5.91
C LYS A 18 15.80 25.27 -7.25
N THR A 19 16.75 26.16 -7.54
CA THR A 19 16.76 27.00 -8.75
C THR A 19 16.76 26.13 -10.01
N SER A 20 17.60 25.09 -10.07
CA SER A 20 17.63 24.16 -11.20
C SER A 20 16.29 23.45 -11.38
N LEU A 21 15.73 22.90 -10.31
CA LEU A 21 14.42 22.22 -10.34
C LEU A 21 13.30 23.16 -10.80
N ALA A 22 13.26 24.40 -10.29
CA ALA A 22 12.24 25.39 -10.67
C ALA A 22 12.33 25.79 -12.15
N LEU A 23 13.55 25.96 -12.68
CA LEU A 23 13.77 26.30 -14.08
C LEU A 23 13.43 25.13 -15.02
N GLU A 24 13.79 23.89 -14.65
CA GLU A 24 13.40 22.69 -15.40
C GLU A 24 11.88 22.52 -15.41
N LEU A 25 11.21 22.69 -14.26
CA LEU A 25 9.75 22.65 -14.16
C LEU A 25 9.12 23.73 -15.04
N ALA A 26 9.61 24.98 -14.97
CA ALA A 26 9.12 26.06 -15.82
C ALA A 26 9.28 25.73 -17.31
N ALA A 27 10.41 25.14 -17.71
CA ALA A 27 10.66 24.73 -19.09
C ALA A 27 9.67 23.66 -19.58
N LEU A 28 9.25 22.73 -18.72
CA LEU A 28 8.23 21.72 -19.04
C LEU A 28 6.81 22.31 -19.15
N LEU A 29 6.49 23.34 -18.37
CA LEU A 29 5.15 23.92 -18.30
C LEU A 29 4.90 25.01 -19.36
N ARG A 30 5.91 25.84 -19.70
CA ARG A 30 5.82 26.96 -20.64
C ARG A 30 5.30 26.63 -22.05
N PRO A 31 5.51 25.42 -22.61
CA PRO A 31 4.90 25.06 -23.90
C PRO A 31 3.36 25.00 -23.86
N HIS A 32 2.77 24.92 -22.67
CA HIS A 32 1.34 24.66 -22.48
C HIS A 32 0.62 25.72 -21.63
N LEU A 33 1.35 26.47 -20.80
CA LEU A 33 0.83 27.42 -19.82
C LEU A 33 1.67 28.69 -19.80
N ASP A 34 1.06 29.84 -19.44
CA ASP A 34 1.85 31.02 -19.07
C ASP A 34 2.48 30.78 -17.70
N VAL A 35 3.81 30.89 -17.60
CA VAL A 35 4.57 30.59 -16.38
C VAL A 35 5.58 31.68 -16.08
N GLU A 36 5.44 32.26 -14.90
CA GLU A 36 6.37 33.23 -14.32
C GLU A 36 7.20 32.57 -13.21
N VAL A 37 8.46 33.00 -13.08
CA VAL A 37 9.37 32.54 -12.02
C VAL A 37 9.89 33.77 -11.29
N PHE A 38 9.73 33.79 -9.97
CA PHE A 38 10.28 34.80 -9.09
C PHE A 38 11.33 34.17 -8.18
N HIS A 39 12.53 34.75 -8.17
CA HIS A 39 13.64 34.29 -7.35
C HIS A 39 13.78 35.20 -6.12
N LEU A 40 13.70 34.64 -4.91
CA LEU A 40 13.81 35.41 -3.67
C LEU A 40 15.22 36.00 -3.48
N ASP A 41 16.25 35.40 -4.09
CA ASP A 41 17.62 35.93 -4.09
C ASP A 41 17.74 37.34 -4.68
N SER A 42 16.75 37.73 -5.48
CA SER A 42 16.66 39.02 -6.13
C SER A 42 16.27 40.12 -5.14
N ILE A 43 15.79 39.80 -3.93
CA ILE A 43 15.34 40.78 -2.93
C ILE A 43 16.02 40.66 -1.56
N TYR A 44 16.94 39.71 -1.36
CA TYR A 44 17.66 39.58 -0.08
C TYR A 44 18.58 40.79 0.16
N PRO A 45 18.40 41.59 1.24
CA PRO A 45 19.28 42.70 1.54
C PRO A 45 20.62 42.21 2.11
N GLY A 46 21.47 41.70 1.23
CA GLY A 46 22.80 41.18 1.53
C GLY A 46 22.76 39.86 2.30
N TRP A 47 23.91 39.50 2.86
CA TRP A 47 24.12 38.23 3.55
C TRP A 47 23.44 38.13 4.91
N ASP A 48 22.83 39.20 5.44
CA ASP A 48 22.15 39.25 6.75
C ASP A 48 20.65 39.58 6.62
N GLY A 49 20.12 39.45 5.40
CA GLY A 49 18.85 40.04 5.00
C GLY A 49 17.63 39.12 5.02
N LEU A 50 17.78 37.82 5.33
CA LEU A 50 16.74 36.82 5.10
C LEU A 50 15.40 37.22 5.74
N ALA A 51 15.38 37.51 7.05
CA ALA A 51 14.15 37.86 7.76
C ALA A 51 13.44 39.09 7.17
N THR A 52 14.19 40.14 6.82
CA THR A 52 13.65 41.38 6.21
C THR A 52 13.06 41.10 4.83
N ALA A 53 13.73 40.26 4.05
CA ALA A 53 13.25 39.89 2.73
C ALA A 53 11.97 39.05 2.79
N LEU A 54 11.81 38.15 3.77
CA LEU A 54 10.58 37.36 3.92
C LEU A 54 9.35 38.24 4.20
N GLN A 55 9.51 39.32 4.97
CA GLN A 55 8.45 40.30 5.18
C GLN A 55 8.09 41.04 3.87
N THR A 56 9.12 41.47 3.13
CA THR A 56 8.97 42.16 1.84
C THR A 56 8.32 41.24 0.79
N TYR A 57 8.76 40.00 0.71
CA TYR A 57 8.22 38.94 -0.15
C TYR A 57 6.72 38.72 0.10
N ALA A 58 6.31 38.58 1.36
CA ALA A 58 4.91 38.38 1.69
C ALA A 58 4.03 39.58 1.28
N ALA A 59 4.50 40.80 1.54
CA ALA A 59 3.73 42.02 1.32
C ALA A 59 3.72 42.48 -0.15
N GLU A 60 4.86 42.46 -0.82
CA GLU A 60 5.07 43.07 -2.14
C GLU A 60 4.97 42.06 -3.29
N VAL A 61 5.14 40.76 -3.02
CA VAL A 61 5.13 39.71 -4.04
C VAL A 61 3.91 38.81 -3.92
N VAL A 62 3.79 38.06 -2.82
CA VAL A 62 2.72 37.05 -2.70
C VAL A 62 1.34 37.69 -2.60
N THR A 63 1.18 38.73 -1.77
CA THR A 63 -0.14 39.37 -1.56
C THR A 63 -0.73 39.97 -2.85
N PRO A 64 0.03 40.69 -3.71
CA PRO A 64 -0.47 41.10 -5.01
C PRO A 64 -0.81 39.92 -5.92
N LEU A 65 0.09 38.93 -6.05
CA LEU A 65 -0.10 37.81 -6.97
C LEU A 65 -1.30 36.92 -6.59
N SER A 66 -1.53 36.65 -5.31
CA SER A 66 -2.67 35.86 -4.83
C SER A 66 -4.01 36.51 -5.13
N THR A 67 -4.01 37.84 -5.33
CA THR A 67 -5.19 38.63 -5.75
C THR A 67 -5.23 38.90 -7.26
N GLY A 68 -4.34 38.26 -8.04
CA GLY A 68 -4.27 38.44 -9.50
C GLY A 68 -3.74 39.79 -9.94
N ARG A 69 -2.95 40.48 -9.10
CA ARG A 69 -2.30 41.76 -9.41
C ARG A 69 -0.81 41.58 -9.63
N THR A 70 -0.23 42.42 -10.49
CA THR A 70 1.23 42.49 -10.68
C THR A 70 1.91 42.87 -9.38
N ALA A 71 2.88 42.05 -8.97
CA ALA A 71 3.81 42.37 -7.91
C ALA A 71 4.88 43.33 -8.40
N HIS A 72 5.22 44.31 -7.58
CA HIS A 72 6.31 45.26 -7.82
C HIS A 72 7.27 45.19 -6.65
N TRP A 73 8.56 45.06 -6.94
CA TRP A 73 9.59 44.80 -5.94
C TRP A 73 10.91 45.48 -6.38
N SER A 74 11.90 45.55 -5.50
CA SER A 74 13.20 46.15 -5.81
C SER A 74 14.31 45.11 -5.79
N TRP A 75 15.11 45.06 -6.85
CA TRP A 75 16.28 44.20 -6.90
C TRP A 75 17.27 44.56 -5.79
N TRP A 76 17.96 43.59 -5.22
CA TRP A 76 19.14 43.85 -4.41
C TRP A 76 20.40 43.82 -5.28
N ASP A 77 21.19 44.89 -5.24
CA ASP A 77 22.48 44.95 -5.90
C ASP A 77 23.56 44.41 -4.94
N TRP A 78 23.98 43.17 -5.16
CA TRP A 78 24.98 42.48 -4.32
C TRP A 78 26.37 43.10 -4.41
N GLU A 79 26.73 43.75 -5.52
CA GLU A 79 28.03 44.43 -5.68
C GLU A 79 28.03 45.78 -4.95
N ALA A 80 26.94 46.53 -5.07
CA ALA A 80 26.82 47.85 -4.46
C ALA A 80 26.30 47.83 -3.01
N GLY A 81 25.76 46.70 -2.54
CA GLY A 81 25.22 46.54 -1.18
C GLY A 81 24.02 47.44 -0.89
N ARG A 82 23.15 47.69 -1.87
CA ARG A 82 21.98 48.58 -1.75
C ARG A 82 20.82 48.14 -2.65
N PRO A 83 19.59 48.66 -2.43
CA PRO A 83 18.50 48.46 -3.39
C PRO A 83 18.88 48.97 -4.77
N GLY A 84 18.67 48.13 -5.78
CA GLY A 84 18.92 48.36 -7.19
C GLY A 84 17.64 48.74 -7.94
N ARG A 85 17.52 48.28 -9.19
CA ARG A 85 16.40 48.64 -10.08
C ARG A 85 15.06 48.06 -9.60
N ALA A 86 13.96 48.71 -9.96
CA ALA A 86 12.63 48.14 -9.78
C ALA A 86 12.42 46.91 -10.70
N GLY A 87 11.78 45.88 -10.16
CA GLY A 87 11.33 44.68 -10.83
C GLY A 87 9.81 44.52 -10.73
N SER A 88 9.27 43.61 -11.52
CA SER A 88 7.85 43.24 -11.44
C SER A 88 7.64 41.78 -11.81
N THR A 89 6.70 41.13 -11.15
CA THR A 89 6.23 39.78 -11.50
C THR A 89 4.75 39.86 -11.80
N ARG A 90 4.38 39.50 -13.03
CA ARG A 90 3.00 39.53 -13.51
C ARG A 90 2.26 38.25 -13.09
N PRO A 91 0.93 38.29 -12.91
CA PRO A 91 0.14 37.07 -12.79
C PRO A 91 0.26 36.22 -14.05
N ALA A 92 0.31 34.91 -13.87
CA ALA A 92 0.41 33.90 -14.93
C ALA A 92 -0.53 32.72 -14.62
N ASP A 93 -0.55 31.68 -15.45
CA ASP A 93 -1.31 30.47 -15.12
C ASP A 93 -0.73 29.78 -13.88
N VAL A 94 0.61 29.72 -13.84
CA VAL A 94 1.41 29.26 -12.70
C VAL A 94 2.50 30.30 -12.42
N VAL A 95 2.66 30.69 -11.16
CA VAL A 95 3.80 31.49 -10.71
C VAL A 95 4.64 30.64 -9.76
N ILE A 96 5.89 30.40 -10.13
CA ILE A 96 6.85 29.64 -9.33
C ILE A 96 7.64 30.64 -8.48
N LEU A 97 7.54 30.50 -7.16
CA LEU A 97 8.23 31.31 -6.15
C LEU A 97 9.37 30.46 -5.61
N GLU A 98 10.62 30.78 -5.98
CA GLU A 98 11.78 29.95 -5.68
C GLU A 98 12.78 30.67 -4.76
N GLY A 99 13.24 29.96 -3.73
CA GLY A 99 14.30 30.43 -2.85
C GLY A 99 14.06 30.05 -1.39
N VAL A 100 15.09 30.29 -0.55
CA VAL A 100 15.02 30.02 0.89
C VAL A 100 13.91 30.85 1.55
N GLY A 101 12.93 30.18 2.13
CA GLY A 101 11.77 30.82 2.75
C GLY A 101 10.63 31.15 1.79
N ALA A 102 10.66 30.64 0.57
CA ALA A 102 9.52 30.70 -0.36
C ALA A 102 8.23 30.14 0.25
N GLY A 103 8.34 29.17 1.17
CA GLY A 103 7.26 28.52 1.91
C GLY A 103 7.00 29.06 3.32
N THR A 104 7.48 30.27 3.64
CA THR A 104 7.36 30.84 5.00
C THR A 104 5.90 30.99 5.45
N GLY A 105 5.66 30.86 6.76
CA GLY A 105 4.36 30.88 7.42
C GLY A 105 3.44 32.02 6.97
N PRO A 106 3.90 33.29 6.89
CA PRO A 106 3.08 34.41 6.45
C PRO A 106 2.47 34.26 5.04
N VAL A 107 3.07 33.45 4.17
CA VAL A 107 2.59 33.27 2.78
C VAL A 107 1.91 31.93 2.56
N ARG A 108 2.09 30.95 3.45
CA ARG A 108 1.71 29.54 3.24
C ARG A 108 0.22 29.35 2.90
N ALA A 109 -0.66 30.13 3.53
CA ALA A 109 -2.11 30.08 3.28
C ALA A 109 -2.52 30.60 1.89
N ALA A 110 -1.64 31.35 1.21
CA ALA A 110 -1.86 31.84 -0.15
C ALA A 110 -1.27 30.94 -1.23
N LEU A 111 -0.45 29.95 -0.86
CA LEU A 111 0.16 28.99 -1.79
C LEU A 111 -0.85 27.91 -2.19
N ASP A 112 -0.83 27.50 -3.45
CA ASP A 112 -1.61 26.35 -3.94
C ASP A 112 -0.79 25.05 -3.87
N ALA A 113 0.54 25.13 -3.74
CA ALA A 113 1.41 24.01 -3.38
C ALA A 113 2.77 24.50 -2.85
N LEU A 114 3.38 23.69 -1.97
CA LEU A 114 4.74 23.86 -1.47
C LEU A 114 5.56 22.61 -1.79
N VAL A 115 6.68 22.82 -2.47
CA VAL A 115 7.72 21.83 -2.74
C VAL A 115 8.91 22.13 -1.84
N TRP A 116 9.34 21.14 -1.06
CA TRP A 116 10.56 21.20 -0.26
C TRP A 116 11.66 20.37 -0.93
N VAL A 117 12.79 20.99 -1.23
CA VAL A 117 13.96 20.32 -1.80
C VAL A 117 14.96 19.99 -0.69
N GLU A 118 15.17 18.70 -0.45
CA GLU A 118 15.99 18.17 0.63
C GLU A 118 17.38 17.80 0.14
N LEU A 119 18.40 18.13 0.95
CA LEU A 119 19.78 17.68 0.76
C LEU A 119 20.48 17.63 2.13
N PRO A 120 21.19 16.52 2.46
CA PRO A 120 21.94 16.42 3.71
C PRO A 120 22.90 17.59 3.93
N ALA A 121 23.05 18.01 5.19
CA ALA A 121 23.80 19.21 5.54
C ALA A 121 25.28 19.19 5.11
N ALA A 122 25.92 18.02 5.17
CA ALA A 122 27.31 17.85 4.70
C ALA A 122 27.41 18.14 3.20
N ASP A 123 26.55 17.49 2.40
CA ASP A 123 26.55 17.62 0.94
C ASP A 123 26.19 19.04 0.47
N ARG A 124 25.37 19.78 1.25
CA ARG A 124 25.02 21.19 0.94
C ARG A 124 26.25 22.09 0.94
N LYS A 125 27.15 21.95 1.92
CA LYS A 125 28.33 22.81 2.04
C LYS A 125 29.34 22.50 0.93
N ASP A 126 29.58 21.23 0.66
CA ASP A 126 30.50 20.81 -0.40
C ASP A 126 30.00 21.31 -1.77
N ARG A 127 28.73 21.08 -2.09
CA ARG A 127 28.11 21.53 -3.34
C ARG A 127 28.14 23.05 -3.51
N ALA A 128 27.98 23.80 -2.42
CA ALA A 128 28.04 25.26 -2.46
C ALA A 128 29.46 25.79 -2.65
N LEU A 129 30.43 25.21 -1.96
CA LEU A 129 31.85 25.59 -2.08
C LEU A 129 32.42 25.21 -3.45
N ASP A 130 31.98 24.10 -4.05
CA ASP A 130 32.37 23.70 -5.41
C ASP A 130 31.84 24.69 -6.47
N ARG A 131 30.65 25.25 -6.26
CA ARG A 131 30.03 26.22 -7.18
C ARG A 131 30.63 27.62 -7.02
N ASP A 132 30.73 28.11 -5.79
CA ASP A 132 31.02 29.52 -5.50
C ASP A 132 32.51 29.76 -5.19
N GLY A 133 33.26 28.71 -4.84
CA GLY A 133 34.67 28.77 -4.48
C GLY A 133 34.94 29.07 -3.00
N MET A 134 36.12 28.67 -2.51
CA MET A 134 36.48 28.75 -1.08
C MET A 134 36.46 30.17 -0.49
N THR A 135 36.57 31.21 -1.31
CA THR A 135 36.53 32.62 -0.87
C THR A 135 35.18 33.01 -0.28
N PHE A 136 34.11 32.28 -0.59
CA PHE A 136 32.76 32.54 -0.07
C PHE A 136 32.42 31.73 1.19
N ALA A 137 33.33 30.89 1.72
CA ALA A 137 33.07 30.07 2.89
C ALA A 137 32.57 30.85 4.13
N PRO A 138 33.13 32.04 4.49
CA PRO A 138 32.62 32.82 5.63
C PRO A 138 31.21 33.38 5.41
N HIS A 139 30.85 33.66 4.16
CA HIS A 139 29.50 34.12 3.79
C HIS A 139 28.50 32.97 3.88
N TRP A 140 28.92 31.76 3.50
CA TRP A 140 28.10 30.56 3.63
C TRP A 140 27.75 30.23 5.07
N ASP A 141 28.75 30.24 5.97
CA ASP A 141 28.51 29.95 7.39
C ASP A 141 27.56 30.99 8.03
N ARG A 142 27.68 32.27 7.64
CA ARG A 142 26.76 33.34 8.07
C ARG A 142 25.35 33.15 7.53
N TRP A 143 25.21 32.74 6.27
CA TRP A 143 23.90 32.47 5.67
C TRP A 143 23.24 31.25 6.29
N ALA A 144 23.97 30.15 6.47
CA ALA A 144 23.49 28.93 7.10
C ALA A 144 22.95 29.18 8.51
N ALA A 145 23.62 30.04 9.30
CA ALA A 145 23.13 30.42 10.63
C ALA A 145 21.78 31.15 10.59
N GLN A 146 21.50 31.96 9.55
CA GLN A 146 20.18 32.56 9.36
C GLN A 146 19.14 31.56 8.90
N GLU A 147 19.52 30.60 8.03
CA GLU A 147 18.61 29.51 7.67
C GLU A 147 18.20 28.72 8.90
N ASP A 148 19.15 28.40 9.79
CA ASP A 148 18.88 27.70 11.05
C ASP A 148 17.99 28.54 11.98
N ALA A 149 18.26 29.84 12.10
CA ALA A 149 17.43 30.75 12.91
C ALA A 149 16.00 30.87 12.35
N TYR A 150 15.84 30.93 11.03
CA TYR A 150 14.54 30.92 10.35
C TYR A 150 13.81 29.61 10.59
N LEU A 151 14.46 28.47 10.32
CA LEU A 151 13.85 27.14 10.44
C LEU A 151 13.52 26.75 11.89
N ALA A 152 14.23 27.34 12.86
CA ALA A 152 13.88 27.21 14.28
C ALA A 152 12.59 27.96 14.65
N LEU A 153 12.20 29.00 13.90
CA LEU A 153 10.99 29.77 14.10
C LEU A 153 9.80 29.24 13.27
N ASP A 154 10.07 28.77 12.06
CA ASP A 154 9.08 28.28 11.11
C ASP A 154 9.69 27.17 10.26
N ASP A 155 9.12 25.96 10.34
CA ASP A 155 9.59 24.78 9.60
C ASP A 155 8.61 24.45 8.46
N PRO A 156 8.92 24.80 7.19
CA PRO A 156 8.06 24.51 6.06
C PRO A 156 8.11 23.04 5.62
N ALA A 157 9.16 22.29 5.96
CA ALA A 157 9.39 20.96 5.40
C ALA A 157 8.27 19.95 5.73
N PRO A 158 7.78 19.85 7.00
CA PRO A 158 6.65 18.97 7.34
C PRO A 158 5.33 19.37 6.69
N GLN A 159 5.23 20.61 6.22
CA GLN A 159 4.03 21.24 5.68
C GLN A 159 4.03 21.22 4.14
N ALA A 160 5.12 20.77 3.53
CA ALA A 160 5.22 20.64 2.10
C ALA A 160 4.37 19.47 1.61
N ALA A 161 3.52 19.73 0.61
CA ALA A 161 2.75 18.69 -0.06
C ALA A 161 3.67 17.78 -0.90
N ILE A 162 4.84 18.27 -1.31
CA ILE A 162 5.81 17.53 -2.10
C ILE A 162 7.22 17.74 -1.53
N THR A 163 7.96 16.66 -1.38
CA THR A 163 9.39 16.68 -1.05
C THR A 163 10.18 16.10 -2.21
N VAL A 164 11.32 16.72 -2.55
CA VAL A 164 12.25 16.21 -3.56
C VAL A 164 13.60 15.96 -2.90
N ASP A 165 14.03 14.70 -2.85
CA ASP A 165 15.38 14.31 -2.43
C ASP A 165 16.36 14.62 -3.57
N SER A 166 17.35 15.48 -3.28
CA SER A 166 18.34 15.94 -4.27
C SER A 166 19.75 15.37 -4.04
N THR A 167 19.88 14.31 -3.23
CA THR A 167 21.15 13.62 -2.94
C THR A 167 21.88 13.21 -4.22
N THR A 168 21.18 12.60 -5.17
CA THR A 168 21.70 12.22 -6.50
C THR A 168 21.59 13.32 -7.55
N GLY A 169 21.20 14.54 -7.15
CA GLY A 169 20.84 15.65 -8.04
C GLY A 169 19.33 15.77 -8.26
N THR A 170 18.90 16.79 -9.02
CA THR A 170 17.47 17.01 -9.35
C THR A 170 17.08 16.57 -10.76
N ALA A 171 18.03 16.03 -11.53
CA ALA A 171 17.78 15.59 -12.90
C ALA A 171 16.70 14.50 -12.93
N GLY A 172 15.70 14.68 -13.79
CA GLY A 172 14.56 13.76 -13.89
C GLY A 172 13.47 13.93 -12.83
N ALA A 173 13.67 14.78 -11.81
CA ALA A 173 12.64 15.06 -10.80
C ALA A 173 11.50 15.93 -11.35
N ALA A 174 11.77 16.84 -12.30
CA ALA A 174 10.75 17.77 -12.81
C ALA A 174 9.55 17.08 -13.50
N PRO A 175 9.71 16.05 -14.37
CA PRO A 175 8.57 15.28 -14.88
C PRO A 175 7.74 14.59 -13.79
N LEU A 176 8.41 14.01 -12.79
CA LEU A 176 7.75 13.38 -11.64
C LEU A 176 7.02 14.42 -10.78
N LEU A 177 7.58 15.62 -10.65
CA LEU A 177 6.96 16.74 -9.97
C LEU A 177 5.69 17.22 -10.70
N VAL A 178 5.68 17.27 -12.04
CA VAL A 178 4.46 17.55 -12.80
C VAL A 178 3.38 16.49 -12.52
N GLN A 179 3.76 15.21 -12.45
CA GLN A 179 2.82 14.14 -12.11
C GLN A 179 2.30 14.26 -10.67
N ALA A 180 3.18 14.57 -9.72
CA ALA A 180 2.83 14.83 -8.33
C ALA A 180 1.83 15.99 -8.20
N LEU A 181 2.11 17.12 -8.85
CA LEU A 181 1.24 18.29 -8.83
C LEU A 181 -0.16 17.97 -9.34
N ARG A 182 -0.32 17.14 -10.37
CA ARG A 182 -1.65 16.72 -10.87
C ARG A 182 -2.54 16.05 -9.82
N THR A 183 -1.93 15.45 -8.80
CA THR A 183 -2.68 14.79 -7.72
C THR A 183 -3.15 15.77 -6.65
N LEU A 184 -2.68 17.02 -6.67
CA LEU A 184 -3.08 18.04 -5.71
C LEU A 184 -4.37 18.77 -6.16
N PRO A 185 -5.21 19.23 -5.21
CA PRO A 185 -6.43 19.95 -5.52
C PRO A 185 -6.20 21.17 -6.42
N GLY A 186 -7.03 21.34 -7.46
CA GLY A 186 -6.97 22.48 -8.39
C GLY A 186 -5.90 22.39 -9.47
N TRP A 187 -4.83 21.62 -9.26
CA TRP A 187 -3.76 21.40 -10.23
C TRP A 187 -4.17 20.49 -11.38
N GLU A 188 -5.02 19.49 -11.15
CA GLU A 188 -5.54 18.57 -12.16
C GLU A 188 -6.12 19.29 -13.39
N THR A 189 -6.93 20.33 -13.16
CA THR A 189 -7.61 21.09 -14.21
C THR A 189 -6.63 22.03 -14.91
N ARG A 190 -5.69 22.61 -14.15
CA ARG A 190 -4.66 23.52 -14.67
C ARG A 190 -3.65 22.80 -15.55
N LEU A 191 -3.27 21.58 -15.18
CA LEU A 191 -2.32 20.76 -15.91
C LEU A 191 -2.97 19.86 -16.97
N ALA A 192 -4.29 19.94 -17.17
CA ALA A 192 -5.02 19.07 -18.10
C ALA A 192 -4.46 19.07 -19.54
N LEU A 193 -3.92 20.20 -20.01
CA LEU A 193 -3.32 20.34 -21.34
C LEU A 193 -1.81 20.08 -21.37
N VAL A 194 -1.15 20.04 -20.21
CA VAL A 194 0.23 19.60 -20.11
C VAL A 194 0.23 18.09 -20.37
N PRO A 195 1.09 17.54 -21.23
CA PRO A 195 1.20 16.10 -21.40
C PRO A 195 1.56 15.43 -20.07
N ALA A 196 0.91 14.31 -19.77
CA ALA A 196 1.42 13.43 -18.72
C ALA A 196 2.73 12.80 -19.19
N PRO A 197 3.67 12.47 -18.28
CA PRO A 197 4.82 11.64 -18.64
C PRO A 197 4.31 10.37 -19.33
N VAL A 198 4.78 10.12 -20.55
CA VAL A 198 4.40 8.92 -21.30
C VAL A 198 5.04 7.74 -20.58
N ARG A 199 4.22 6.80 -20.12
CA ARG A 199 4.76 5.55 -19.61
C ARG A 199 5.48 4.83 -20.75
N PRO A 200 6.70 4.31 -20.51
CA PRO A 200 7.38 3.50 -21.50
C PRO A 200 6.47 2.33 -21.90
N PRO A 201 6.41 1.98 -23.19
CA PRO A 201 5.66 0.81 -23.62
C PRO A 201 6.23 -0.43 -22.94
N LEU A 202 5.39 -1.43 -22.68
CA LEU A 202 5.86 -2.69 -22.11
C LEU A 202 6.39 -3.61 -23.22
N HIS A 203 7.62 -4.07 -23.05
CA HIS A 203 8.06 -5.29 -23.70
C HIS A 203 7.38 -6.50 -23.05
N HIS A 204 7.20 -7.54 -23.85
CA HIS A 204 6.71 -8.81 -23.33
C HIS A 204 7.36 -10.00 -24.01
N ARG A 205 7.43 -11.11 -23.27
CA ARG A 205 7.86 -12.40 -23.78
C ARG A 205 7.00 -13.50 -23.20
N THR A 206 6.37 -14.29 -24.08
CA THR A 206 5.63 -15.49 -23.69
C THR A 206 6.52 -16.71 -23.88
N VAL A 207 6.59 -17.56 -22.87
CA VAL A 207 7.34 -18.82 -22.89
C VAL A 207 6.37 -19.96 -22.61
N ALA A 208 6.50 -21.07 -23.34
CA ALA A 208 5.73 -22.27 -23.07
C ALA A 208 6.20 -22.93 -21.76
N GLY A 209 5.24 -23.34 -20.93
CA GLY A 209 5.48 -23.85 -19.58
C GLY A 209 4.97 -22.91 -18.49
N VAL A 210 4.60 -23.50 -17.35
CA VAL A 210 4.03 -22.78 -16.20
C VAL A 210 5.01 -22.60 -15.05
N GLY A 211 6.16 -23.29 -15.07
CA GLY A 211 7.13 -23.30 -13.96
C GLY A 211 6.51 -23.63 -12.60
N ASP A 212 7.30 -23.59 -11.54
CA ASP A 212 6.79 -23.42 -10.18
C ASP A 212 6.76 -21.90 -9.90
N PRO A 213 5.59 -21.28 -9.63
CA PRO A 213 5.49 -19.86 -9.32
C PRO A 213 6.45 -19.39 -8.22
N GLN A 214 6.74 -20.23 -7.23
CA GLN A 214 7.69 -19.88 -6.16
C GLN A 214 9.13 -19.84 -6.67
N ALA A 215 9.55 -20.80 -7.47
CA ALA A 215 10.86 -20.79 -8.13
C ALA A 215 11.02 -19.60 -9.10
N LEU A 216 9.96 -19.26 -9.84
CA LEU A 216 9.94 -18.09 -10.72
C LEU A 216 10.09 -16.78 -9.92
N PHE A 217 9.43 -16.67 -8.75
CA PHE A 217 9.54 -15.50 -7.88
C PHE A 217 10.94 -15.35 -7.29
N GLU A 218 11.56 -16.45 -6.89
CA GLU A 218 12.94 -16.47 -6.42
C GLU A 218 13.92 -16.06 -7.53
N ALA A 219 13.79 -16.63 -8.73
CA ALA A 219 14.61 -16.28 -9.89
C ALA A 219 14.42 -14.82 -10.35
N ALA A 220 13.22 -14.27 -10.16
CA ALA A 220 12.93 -12.86 -10.42
C ALA A 220 13.62 -11.91 -9.44
N GLY A 221 14.09 -12.41 -8.28
CA GLY A 221 14.65 -11.61 -7.18
C GLY A 221 13.59 -11.13 -6.19
N GLY A 222 12.40 -11.72 -6.18
CA GLY A 222 11.28 -11.32 -5.34
C GLY A 222 11.59 -11.30 -3.83
N PRO A 223 12.19 -12.36 -3.25
CA PRO A 223 12.49 -12.42 -1.82
C PRO A 223 13.46 -11.32 -1.32
N THR A 224 14.30 -10.79 -2.21
CA THR A 224 15.32 -9.78 -1.86
C THR A 224 14.98 -8.37 -2.35
N ALA A 225 13.92 -8.22 -3.15
CA ALA A 225 13.46 -6.92 -3.61
C ALA A 225 13.00 -6.03 -2.45
N ALA A 226 13.12 -4.71 -2.63
CA ALA A 226 12.59 -3.74 -1.68
C ALA A 226 11.06 -3.89 -1.58
N VAL A 227 10.37 -3.95 -2.72
CA VAL A 227 8.93 -4.22 -2.76
C VAL A 227 8.64 -5.27 -3.83
N ALA A 228 8.00 -6.37 -3.43
CA ALA A 228 7.58 -7.42 -4.34
C ALA A 228 6.37 -8.19 -3.79
N MET A 229 5.60 -8.77 -4.70
CA MET A 229 4.43 -9.57 -4.37
C MET A 229 4.32 -10.79 -5.29
N LEU A 230 4.01 -11.93 -4.70
CA LEU A 230 3.58 -13.15 -5.36
C LEU A 230 2.12 -13.41 -4.99
N LEU A 231 1.25 -13.45 -6.00
CA LEU A 231 -0.12 -13.93 -5.91
C LEU A 231 -0.16 -15.30 -6.56
N GLU A 232 -0.47 -16.35 -5.81
CA GLU A 232 -0.48 -17.71 -6.30
C GLU A 232 -1.83 -18.35 -6.02
N SER A 233 -2.32 -19.12 -6.99
CA SER A 233 -3.43 -20.03 -6.75
C SER A 233 -2.93 -21.47 -6.70
N SER A 234 -2.58 -21.89 -5.47
CA SER A 234 -1.80 -23.10 -5.19
C SER A 234 -2.52 -24.44 -5.47
N ASP A 235 -3.74 -24.41 -6.02
CA ASP A 235 -4.63 -25.57 -6.16
C ASP A 235 -5.16 -25.83 -7.58
N HIS A 236 -4.72 -25.08 -8.61
CA HIS A 236 -5.25 -25.19 -9.99
C HIS A 236 -5.31 -26.63 -10.52
N ALA A 237 -4.25 -27.41 -10.29
CA ALA A 237 -4.14 -28.79 -10.78
C ALA A 237 -5.06 -29.79 -10.05
N THR A 238 -5.68 -29.37 -8.94
CA THR A 238 -6.36 -30.25 -7.98
C THR A 238 -7.77 -29.80 -7.61
N THR A 239 -8.25 -28.67 -8.14
CA THR A 239 -9.58 -28.11 -7.83
C THR A 239 -10.63 -28.43 -8.90
N PRO A 240 -11.87 -28.80 -8.53
CA PRO A 240 -12.98 -28.97 -9.46
C PRO A 240 -13.41 -27.68 -10.19
N SER A 241 -12.99 -26.50 -9.69
CA SER A 241 -13.33 -25.18 -10.24
C SER A 241 -12.08 -24.44 -10.75
N PRO A 242 -11.43 -24.89 -11.85
CA PRO A 242 -10.14 -24.39 -12.31
C PRO A 242 -10.14 -22.90 -12.70
N GLY A 243 -11.32 -22.30 -12.89
CA GLY A 243 -11.47 -20.87 -13.18
C GLY A 243 -11.03 -19.95 -12.03
N ARG A 244 -11.18 -20.38 -10.76
CA ARG A 244 -10.73 -19.60 -9.59
C ARG A 244 -9.20 -19.54 -9.50
N SER A 245 -8.55 -20.57 -10.00
CA SER A 245 -7.12 -20.81 -9.78
C SER A 245 -6.27 -20.69 -11.03
N ARG A 246 -6.75 -19.99 -12.06
CA ARG A 246 -6.12 -20.01 -13.39
C ARG A 246 -4.71 -19.40 -13.43
N HIS A 247 -4.45 -18.37 -12.62
CA HIS A 247 -3.24 -17.58 -12.75
C HIS A 247 -2.42 -17.48 -11.47
N ALA A 248 -1.10 -17.41 -11.64
CA ALA A 248 -0.18 -16.86 -10.65
C ALA A 248 0.44 -15.57 -11.22
N ILE A 249 0.63 -14.56 -10.37
CA ILE A 249 1.11 -13.23 -10.75
C ILE A 249 2.25 -12.83 -9.83
N LEU A 250 3.34 -12.40 -10.43
CA LEU A 250 4.54 -11.94 -9.75
C LEU A 250 4.74 -10.48 -10.12
N GLY A 251 4.91 -9.60 -9.14
CA GLY A 251 5.19 -8.18 -9.36
C GLY A 251 6.38 -7.73 -8.55
N LEU A 252 7.35 -7.06 -9.20
CA LEU A 252 8.56 -6.55 -8.56
C LEU A 252 8.75 -5.08 -8.89
N ALA A 253 9.08 -4.30 -7.85
CA ALA A 253 9.57 -2.94 -8.01
C ALA A 253 11.10 -2.94 -8.20
N THR A 254 11.60 -2.08 -9.10
CA THR A 254 13.03 -1.90 -9.41
C THR A 254 13.66 -0.69 -8.72
N GLY A 255 12.89 0.05 -7.91
CA GLY A 255 13.37 1.13 -7.03
C GLY A 255 12.86 2.53 -7.38
N GLU A 256 12.53 2.79 -8.64
CA GLU A 256 11.91 4.06 -9.07
C GLU A 256 10.39 3.97 -9.19
N ASP A 257 9.85 2.77 -8.99
CA ASP A 257 8.42 2.50 -9.04
C ASP A 257 7.66 3.23 -7.92
N PRO A 258 6.46 3.76 -8.22
CA PRO A 258 5.66 4.45 -7.23
C PRO A 258 5.15 3.47 -6.16
N VAL A 259 5.35 3.84 -4.90
CA VAL A 259 4.84 3.17 -3.71
C VAL A 259 4.00 4.16 -2.93
N ALA A 260 2.72 3.85 -2.74
CA ALA A 260 1.77 4.62 -1.95
C ALA A 260 1.52 3.91 -0.63
N GLU A 261 1.70 4.64 0.48
CA GLU A 261 1.38 4.18 1.83
C GLU A 261 0.35 5.11 2.45
N HIS A 262 -0.60 4.56 3.20
CA HIS A 262 -1.59 5.35 3.91
C HIS A 262 -1.67 4.94 5.36
N ALA A 263 -1.66 5.92 6.26
CA ALA A 263 -2.20 5.74 7.59
C ALA A 263 -2.67 7.06 8.16
N ASP A 264 -3.62 6.98 9.09
CA ASP A 264 -4.14 8.11 9.85
C ASP A 264 -4.59 9.28 8.96
N GLY A 265 -5.22 8.97 7.82
CA GLY A 265 -5.74 9.97 6.88
C GLY A 265 -4.68 10.64 6.01
N LEU A 266 -3.43 10.19 6.04
CA LEU A 266 -2.34 10.70 5.21
C LEU A 266 -1.86 9.62 4.24
N THR A 267 -1.98 9.91 2.94
CA THR A 267 -1.37 9.13 1.87
C THR A 267 -0.02 9.74 1.47
N VAL A 268 1.04 8.93 1.54
CA VAL A 268 2.39 9.27 1.10
C VAL A 268 2.74 8.43 -0.13
N VAL A 269 2.99 9.07 -1.26
CA VAL A 269 3.41 8.40 -2.50
C VAL A 269 4.86 8.74 -2.79
N ARG A 270 5.73 7.73 -2.83
CA ARG A 270 7.15 7.84 -3.17
C ARG A 270 7.38 7.31 -4.58
N GLN A 271 8.06 8.08 -5.44
CA GLN A 271 8.46 7.67 -6.77
C GLN A 271 9.81 8.31 -7.11
N GLY A 272 10.87 7.51 -7.20
CA GLY A 272 12.24 8.01 -7.34
C GLY A 272 12.55 9.07 -6.26
N PRO A 273 13.05 10.27 -6.64
CA PRO A 273 13.36 11.34 -5.68
C PRO A 273 12.14 12.10 -5.16
N VAL A 274 10.94 11.90 -5.73
CA VAL A 274 9.74 12.69 -5.40
C VAL A 274 8.86 11.95 -4.41
N THR A 275 8.53 12.62 -3.30
CA THR A 275 7.54 12.16 -2.32
C THR A 275 6.36 13.14 -2.28
N VAL A 276 5.14 12.63 -2.39
CA VAL A 276 3.90 13.44 -2.33
C VAL A 276 3.12 13.06 -1.08
N ARG A 277 2.61 14.06 -0.36
CA ARG A 277 1.79 13.93 0.85
C ARG A 277 0.40 14.46 0.54
N GLN A 278 -0.63 13.64 0.75
CA GLN A 278 -2.02 13.98 0.51
C GLN A 278 -2.87 13.58 1.71
N GLU A 279 -3.48 14.59 2.34
CA GLU A 279 -4.46 14.36 3.40
C GLU A 279 -5.83 14.03 2.80
N GLY A 280 -6.53 13.11 3.45
CA GLY A 280 -7.89 12.73 3.12
C GLY A 280 -8.09 11.22 2.99
N PRO A 281 -9.31 10.79 2.60
CA PRO A 281 -9.65 9.39 2.54
C PRO A 281 -8.86 8.62 1.48
N TRP A 282 -8.35 7.45 1.85
CA TRP A 282 -7.68 6.51 0.97
C TRP A 282 -8.51 6.13 -0.25
N PHE A 283 -9.80 5.79 -0.08
CA PHE A 283 -10.62 5.36 -1.23
C PHE A 283 -10.84 6.48 -2.25
N ARG A 284 -10.82 7.75 -1.82
CA ARG A 284 -10.87 8.91 -2.71
C ARG A 284 -9.55 9.06 -3.48
N TRP A 285 -8.41 8.93 -2.80
CA TRP A 285 -7.11 8.90 -3.47
C TRP A 285 -7.04 7.76 -4.49
N LEU A 286 -7.49 6.57 -4.11
CA LEU A 286 -7.50 5.39 -4.97
C LEU A 286 -8.35 5.60 -6.22
N ALA A 287 -9.51 6.24 -6.10
CA ALA A 287 -10.36 6.60 -7.24
C ALA A 287 -9.65 7.53 -8.25
N GLY A 288 -8.73 8.39 -7.77
CA GLY A 288 -7.94 9.28 -8.62
C GLY A 288 -6.79 8.59 -9.38
N VAL A 289 -6.27 7.47 -8.85
CA VAL A 289 -5.10 6.77 -9.43
C VAL A 289 -5.42 5.41 -10.07
N TRP A 290 -6.62 4.89 -9.85
CA TRP A 290 -7.09 3.63 -10.44
C TRP A 290 -8.20 3.91 -11.48
N PRO A 291 -7.93 3.72 -12.78
CA PRO A 291 -8.82 4.18 -13.84
C PRO A 291 -10.19 3.49 -13.85
N ALA A 292 -11.21 4.24 -14.26
CA ALA A 292 -12.54 3.72 -14.52
C ALA A 292 -12.60 2.98 -15.87
N GLY A 293 -12.18 1.71 -15.87
CA GLY A 293 -12.36 0.80 -17.01
C GLY A 293 -11.26 0.85 -18.08
N ALA A 294 -11.39 -0.05 -19.06
CA ALA A 294 -10.33 -0.33 -20.03
C ALA A 294 -9.85 0.96 -20.71
N PRO A 295 -8.53 1.17 -20.85
CA PRO A 295 -8.04 2.30 -21.61
C PRO A 295 -8.68 2.27 -22.98
N THR A 296 -9.39 3.34 -23.34
CA THR A 296 -9.61 3.65 -24.76
C THR A 296 -8.22 3.73 -25.35
N ALA A 297 -7.84 2.73 -26.15
CA ALA A 297 -6.56 2.71 -26.84
C ALA A 297 -6.33 4.11 -27.45
N PRO A 298 -5.15 4.73 -27.26
CA PRO A 298 -4.89 6.02 -27.88
C PRO A 298 -5.14 5.87 -29.40
N PRO A 299 -5.82 6.82 -30.06
CA PRO A 299 -6.25 6.71 -31.45
C PRO A 299 -5.10 6.74 -32.48
N THR A 300 -3.86 6.44 -32.08
CA THR A 300 -2.66 6.66 -32.90
C THR A 300 -1.57 5.58 -32.78
N ALA A 301 -1.80 4.45 -32.10
CA ALA A 301 -0.83 3.35 -32.16
C ALA A 301 -0.97 2.62 -33.50
N GLU A 302 0.01 2.79 -34.39
CA GLU A 302 0.11 1.98 -35.62
C GLU A 302 0.06 0.49 -35.27
N PRO A 303 -0.74 -0.33 -35.98
CA PRO A 303 -0.86 -1.76 -35.72
C PRO A 303 0.36 -2.48 -36.32
N THR A 304 1.52 -2.42 -35.66
CA THR A 304 2.75 -3.05 -36.13
C THR A 304 3.25 -4.23 -35.29
N SER A 305 2.48 -4.69 -34.30
CA SER A 305 2.76 -5.95 -33.60
C SER A 305 1.51 -6.78 -33.34
N ALA A 306 1.70 -8.10 -33.24
CA ALA A 306 0.64 -9.04 -32.87
C ALA A 306 -0.04 -8.60 -31.55
N PRO A 307 -1.36 -8.85 -31.38
CA PRO A 307 -2.07 -8.46 -30.17
C PRO A 307 -1.39 -9.07 -28.94
N ALA A 308 -1.14 -8.25 -27.92
CA ALA A 308 -0.54 -8.68 -26.67
C ALA A 308 -1.38 -9.81 -26.03
N PRO A 309 -0.76 -10.87 -25.50
CA PRO A 309 -1.47 -12.02 -24.94
C PRO A 309 -2.39 -11.60 -23.79
N GLU A 310 -3.58 -12.19 -23.73
CA GLU A 310 -4.54 -11.94 -22.64
C GLU A 310 -3.91 -12.32 -21.29
N ALA A 311 -3.93 -11.40 -20.33
CA ALA A 311 -3.40 -11.60 -18.99
C ALA A 311 -4.29 -10.85 -17.99
N PRO A 312 -4.57 -11.41 -16.80
CA PRO A 312 -5.36 -10.75 -15.76
C PRO A 312 -4.71 -9.47 -15.22
N PHE A 313 -3.38 -9.38 -15.31
CA PHE A 313 -2.61 -8.25 -14.86
C PHE A 313 -1.33 -8.13 -15.70
N ARG A 314 -1.04 -6.91 -16.16
CA ARG A 314 0.17 -6.57 -16.93
C ARG A 314 0.91 -5.40 -16.29
N SER A 315 0.13 -4.43 -15.84
CA SER A 315 0.55 -3.25 -15.09
C SER A 315 -0.63 -2.75 -14.26
N GLY A 316 -0.32 -2.00 -13.20
CA GLY A 316 -1.32 -1.52 -12.26
C GLY A 316 -0.72 -1.39 -10.87
N TRP A 317 -1.56 -1.45 -9.85
CA TRP A 317 -1.16 -1.45 -8.45
C TRP A 317 -1.28 -2.85 -7.85
N MET A 318 -0.38 -3.20 -6.94
CA MET A 318 -0.42 -4.42 -6.13
C MET A 318 -0.18 -4.06 -4.66
N GLY A 319 -0.79 -4.78 -3.73
CA GLY A 319 -0.54 -4.58 -2.30
C GLY A 319 -1.71 -4.96 -1.41
N TRP A 320 -1.89 -4.24 -0.31
CA TRP A 320 -2.92 -4.53 0.70
C TRP A 320 -3.70 -3.29 1.15
N LEU A 321 -4.91 -3.56 1.63
CA LEU A 321 -5.80 -2.65 2.36
C LEU A 321 -6.10 -3.28 3.72
N GLY A 322 -5.59 -2.70 4.80
CA GLY A 322 -5.78 -3.18 6.17
C GLY A 322 -7.18 -2.92 6.68
N TYR A 323 -7.61 -3.71 7.66
CA TYR A 323 -8.96 -3.66 8.23
C TYR A 323 -9.32 -2.29 8.82
N GLY A 324 -8.32 -1.53 9.30
CA GLY A 324 -8.50 -0.18 9.85
C GLY A 324 -9.14 0.82 8.88
N LEU A 325 -9.06 0.58 7.57
CA LEU A 325 -9.77 1.38 6.55
C LEU A 325 -11.30 1.25 6.63
N LYS A 326 -11.84 0.36 7.49
CA LYS A 326 -13.28 0.28 7.78
C LYS A 326 -13.87 1.63 8.23
N ARG A 327 -13.06 2.51 8.81
CA ARG A 327 -13.47 3.87 9.19
C ARG A 327 -13.94 4.71 8.00
N GLU A 328 -13.35 4.47 6.82
CA GLU A 328 -13.76 5.12 5.57
C GLU A 328 -14.94 4.43 4.89
N ALA A 329 -15.35 3.27 5.40
CA ALA A 329 -16.47 2.46 4.91
C ALA A 329 -17.67 2.45 5.88
N GLY A 330 -17.74 3.44 6.78
CA GLY A 330 -18.90 3.67 7.66
C GLY A 330 -18.77 3.13 9.09
N SER A 331 -17.62 2.56 9.49
CA SER A 331 -17.34 2.26 10.90
C SER A 331 -17.04 3.55 11.68
N PRO A 332 -17.48 3.68 12.95
CA PRO A 332 -16.99 4.74 13.82
C PRO A 332 -15.51 4.53 14.19
N ASP A 333 -14.86 5.61 14.62
CA ASP A 333 -13.54 5.57 15.24
C ASP A 333 -13.65 5.14 16.72
N GLY A 334 -12.66 4.39 17.22
CA GLY A 334 -12.58 3.94 18.60
C GLY A 334 -11.27 3.18 18.93
N PRO A 335 -11.20 2.43 20.04
CA PRO A 335 -9.96 1.79 20.51
C PRO A 335 -9.37 0.72 19.57
N ALA A 336 -10.20 0.04 18.78
CA ALA A 336 -9.80 -0.99 17.82
C ALA A 336 -9.47 -0.43 16.42
N THR A 337 -9.58 0.88 16.22
CA THR A 337 -9.21 1.59 14.99
C THR A 337 -8.11 2.62 15.24
N LEU A 338 -8.13 3.33 16.37
CA LEU A 338 -7.13 4.32 16.73
C LEU A 338 -5.75 3.68 16.94
N ARG A 339 -4.80 4.00 16.05
CA ARG A 339 -3.38 3.68 16.24
C ARG A 339 -2.74 4.80 17.04
N GLY A 340 -2.66 4.64 18.36
CA GLY A 340 -2.03 5.62 19.23
C GLY A 340 -0.50 5.71 19.11
N SER A 341 0.18 4.71 18.53
CA SER A 341 1.64 4.59 18.63
C SER A 341 2.42 4.72 17.31
N GLY A 342 1.80 4.60 16.14
CA GLY A 342 2.52 4.61 14.85
C GLY A 342 3.45 3.41 14.61
N GLU A 343 3.44 2.40 15.49
CA GLU A 343 4.42 1.28 15.53
C GLU A 343 4.09 0.09 14.60
N GLY A 344 2.96 0.11 13.90
CA GLY A 344 2.50 -0.99 13.04
C GLY A 344 2.63 -0.71 11.53
N PRO A 345 2.36 -1.71 10.67
CA PRO A 345 2.30 -1.52 9.21
C PRO A 345 1.31 -0.43 8.82
N ALA A 346 1.51 0.24 7.68
CA ALA A 346 0.53 1.18 7.14
C ALA A 346 -0.88 0.56 7.01
N ASP A 347 -1.93 1.39 7.12
CA ASP A 347 -3.32 0.96 6.92
C ASP A 347 -3.57 0.53 5.48
N ALA A 348 -2.83 1.06 4.51
CA ALA A 348 -2.70 0.49 3.19
C ALA A 348 -1.31 0.71 2.62
N LEU A 349 -0.91 -0.18 1.71
CA LEU A 349 0.24 0.01 0.84
C LEU A 349 -0.08 -0.56 -0.52
N LEU A 350 0.15 0.24 -1.56
CA LEU A 350 0.09 -0.19 -2.95
C LEU A 350 1.37 0.23 -3.65
N PHE A 351 1.96 -0.65 -4.46
CA PHE A 351 3.07 -0.34 -5.33
C PHE A 351 2.74 -0.70 -6.78
N ARG A 352 3.39 -0.03 -7.74
CA ARG A 352 3.25 -0.37 -9.15
C ARG A 352 4.48 -1.15 -9.62
N PRO A 353 4.39 -2.46 -9.86
CA PRO A 353 5.55 -3.21 -10.35
C PRO A 353 5.92 -2.76 -11.77
N SER A 354 7.21 -2.55 -12.01
CA SER A 354 7.76 -2.39 -13.36
C SER A 354 7.93 -3.74 -14.04
N ARG A 355 8.32 -4.78 -13.29
CA ARG A 355 8.51 -6.15 -13.81
C ARG A 355 7.42 -7.08 -13.33
N VAL A 356 6.72 -7.69 -14.28
CA VAL A 356 5.56 -8.57 -14.01
C VAL A 356 5.73 -9.90 -14.72
N ALA A 357 5.45 -11.00 -14.03
CA ALA A 357 5.28 -12.30 -14.67
C ALA A 357 3.88 -12.86 -14.38
N THR A 358 3.24 -13.39 -15.40
CA THR A 358 1.91 -13.98 -15.33
C THR A 358 2.00 -15.42 -15.80
N VAL A 359 1.70 -16.36 -14.91
CA VAL A 359 1.55 -17.78 -15.24
C VAL A 359 0.08 -18.04 -15.55
N ASP A 360 -0.23 -18.62 -16.70
CA ASP A 360 -1.55 -19.15 -17.03
C ASP A 360 -1.49 -20.68 -17.00
N HIS A 361 -1.98 -21.26 -15.90
CA HIS A 361 -1.97 -22.69 -15.69
C HIS A 361 -2.84 -23.45 -16.70
N ARG A 362 -3.88 -22.80 -17.24
CA ARG A 362 -4.78 -23.38 -18.22
C ARG A 362 -4.18 -23.37 -19.62
N ALA A 363 -3.55 -22.26 -20.00
CA ALA A 363 -2.88 -22.15 -21.30
C ALA A 363 -1.53 -22.86 -21.33
N GLY A 364 -0.95 -23.15 -20.17
CA GLY A 364 0.36 -23.78 -20.07
C GLY A 364 1.49 -22.82 -20.43
N THR A 365 1.34 -21.52 -20.14
CA THR A 365 2.26 -20.47 -20.59
C THR A 365 2.60 -19.49 -19.48
N THR A 366 3.80 -18.91 -19.55
CA THR A 366 4.22 -17.81 -18.69
C THR A 366 4.56 -16.59 -19.54
N THR A 367 3.96 -15.45 -19.24
CA THR A 367 4.23 -14.18 -19.92
C THR A 367 4.96 -13.23 -18.99
N LEU A 368 6.07 -12.69 -19.45
CA LEU A 368 6.93 -11.73 -18.74
C LEU A 368 6.72 -10.35 -19.35
N TRP A 369 6.60 -9.31 -18.53
CA TRP A 369 6.38 -7.92 -18.92
C TRP A 369 7.38 -7.02 -18.21
N TRP A 370 7.96 -6.05 -18.95
CA TRP A 370 8.89 -5.07 -18.40
C TRP A 370 8.90 -3.78 -19.25
N PRO A 371 9.33 -2.63 -18.72
CA PRO A 371 9.38 -1.36 -19.44
C PRO A 371 10.40 -1.39 -20.60
N ALA A 372 10.11 -0.69 -21.70
CA ALA A 372 11.02 -0.64 -22.85
C ALA A 372 12.33 0.12 -22.59
N ASP A 373 12.36 0.97 -21.57
CA ASP A 373 13.53 1.72 -21.08
C ASP A 373 14.24 1.01 -19.91
N ASP A 374 13.78 -0.18 -19.50
CA ASP A 374 14.49 -1.01 -18.53
C ASP A 374 15.58 -1.83 -19.24
N ASP A 375 16.79 -1.28 -19.29
CA ASP A 375 17.99 -1.90 -19.86
C ASP A 375 18.29 -3.30 -19.28
N ALA A 376 17.91 -3.55 -18.02
CA ALA A 376 18.11 -4.82 -17.34
C ALA A 376 16.92 -5.78 -17.48
N GLY A 377 15.83 -5.36 -18.11
CA GLY A 377 14.58 -6.10 -18.22
C GLY A 377 14.70 -7.37 -19.08
N ALA A 378 15.44 -7.33 -20.19
CA ALA A 378 15.69 -8.52 -21.01
C ALA A 378 16.50 -9.59 -20.25
N ALA A 379 17.56 -9.17 -19.55
CA ALA A 379 18.36 -10.07 -18.71
C ALA A 379 17.58 -10.62 -17.52
N TRP A 380 16.68 -9.81 -16.93
CA TRP A 380 15.73 -10.30 -15.93
C TRP A 380 14.81 -11.37 -16.52
N ALA A 381 14.23 -11.12 -17.68
CA ALA A 381 13.35 -12.07 -18.34
C ALA A 381 14.07 -13.39 -18.62
N ASP A 382 15.36 -13.37 -19.01
CA ASP A 382 16.17 -14.56 -19.27
C ASP A 382 16.38 -15.40 -18.02
N ARG A 383 16.67 -14.76 -16.89
CA ARG A 383 16.79 -15.46 -15.60
C ARG A 383 15.48 -16.14 -15.20
N VAL A 384 14.36 -15.44 -15.32
CA VAL A 384 13.04 -16.00 -14.98
C VAL A 384 12.68 -17.14 -15.94
N ALA A 385 12.92 -16.98 -17.24
CA ALA A 385 12.65 -18.02 -18.23
C ALA A 385 13.52 -19.27 -18.01
N ALA A 386 14.78 -19.11 -17.59
CA ALA A 386 15.67 -20.23 -17.28
C ALA A 386 15.19 -21.07 -16.08
N ALA A 387 14.42 -20.47 -15.16
CA ALA A 387 13.83 -21.16 -14.02
C ALA A 387 12.58 -22.00 -14.37
N MET A 388 12.11 -21.97 -15.63
CA MET A 388 10.92 -22.71 -16.08
C MET A 388 11.16 -24.21 -16.35
N GLY A 389 12.40 -24.70 -16.22
CA GLY A 389 12.74 -26.12 -16.42
C GLY A 389 12.36 -27.01 -15.23
N PRO A 390 12.44 -28.36 -15.38
CA PRO A 390 12.26 -29.30 -14.27
C PRO A 390 13.51 -29.28 -13.36
N GLY A 391 13.70 -28.20 -12.62
CA GLY A 391 14.64 -28.10 -11.50
C GLY A 391 13.89 -28.33 -10.18
N PRO A 392 14.52 -28.93 -9.16
CA PRO A 392 13.80 -29.54 -8.05
C PRO A 392 13.10 -28.50 -7.18
N VAL A 393 11.86 -28.78 -6.79
CA VAL A 393 11.36 -28.38 -5.46
C VAL A 393 10.88 -29.64 -4.76
N GLY A 394 11.81 -30.57 -4.53
CA GLY A 394 11.77 -31.28 -3.26
C GLY A 394 11.96 -30.26 -2.12
N PRO A 395 11.58 -30.58 -0.88
CA PRO A 395 11.81 -29.72 0.28
C PRO A 395 13.31 -29.62 0.64
N GLU A 396 14.16 -29.22 -0.31
CA GLU A 396 15.58 -28.95 -0.12
C GLU A 396 15.77 -27.42 -0.23
N GLY A 397 16.07 -26.66 0.82
CA GLY A 397 16.56 -27.03 2.14
C GLY A 397 15.51 -27.07 3.25
N ALA A 398 15.08 -28.27 3.61
CA ALA A 398 14.76 -28.65 4.98
C ALA A 398 16.03 -28.90 5.81
N GLY A 399 17.10 -28.11 5.60
CA GLY A 399 18.18 -28.02 6.56
C GLY A 399 17.64 -27.34 7.82
N ALA A 400 17.63 -28.05 8.94
CA ALA A 400 17.28 -27.55 10.26
C ALA A 400 18.25 -26.42 10.67
N GLY A 401 18.09 -25.23 10.11
CA GLY A 401 18.43 -23.98 10.79
C GLY A 401 17.26 -23.67 11.70
N ALA A 402 17.04 -24.53 12.71
CA ALA A 402 16.02 -24.31 13.71
C ALA A 402 16.56 -23.24 14.66
N GLY A 403 16.38 -21.98 14.29
CA GLY A 403 16.22 -20.95 15.31
C GLY A 403 15.14 -21.40 16.29
N ALA A 404 15.23 -20.99 17.55
CA ALA A 404 14.22 -21.31 18.54
C ALA A 404 12.82 -21.00 17.99
N ALA A 405 11.87 -21.92 18.17
CA ALA A 405 10.50 -21.69 17.74
C ALA A 405 9.97 -20.40 18.37
N PRO A 406 9.25 -19.56 17.61
CA PRO A 406 8.70 -18.32 18.14
C PRO A 406 7.75 -18.64 19.29
N VAL A 407 7.95 -17.98 20.43
CA VAL A 407 7.03 -18.05 21.57
C VAL A 407 5.99 -16.96 21.37
N PHE A 408 4.73 -17.36 21.19
CA PHE A 408 3.63 -16.42 21.05
C PHE A 408 3.03 -16.07 22.42
N THR A 409 2.48 -14.87 22.53
CA THR A 409 1.58 -14.43 23.59
C THR A 409 0.22 -14.11 22.99
N LEU A 410 -0.83 -14.16 23.81
CA LEU A 410 -2.18 -13.79 23.41
C LEU A 410 -2.47 -12.36 23.82
N ARG A 411 -3.14 -11.62 22.94
CA ARG A 411 -3.68 -10.28 23.26
C ARG A 411 -4.75 -10.36 24.34
N ASP A 412 -5.64 -11.35 24.23
CA ASP A 412 -6.70 -11.60 25.19
C ASP A 412 -6.46 -12.95 25.87
N CYS A 413 -6.43 -12.95 27.19
CA CYS A 413 -6.44 -14.20 27.94
C CYS A 413 -7.78 -14.92 27.75
N ARG A 414 -7.81 -16.23 27.97
CA ARG A 414 -8.99 -17.08 27.85
C ARG A 414 -10.21 -16.48 28.54
N THR A 415 -10.07 -16.09 29.80
CA THR A 415 -11.18 -15.50 30.57
C THR A 415 -11.72 -14.24 29.90
N GLY A 416 -10.84 -13.33 29.48
CA GLY A 416 -11.23 -12.10 28.78
C GLY A 416 -11.88 -12.38 27.42
N TYR A 417 -11.41 -13.38 26.67
CA TYR A 417 -12.05 -13.76 25.41
C TYR A 417 -13.46 -14.33 25.63
N LEU A 418 -13.64 -15.21 26.62
CA LEU A 418 -14.95 -15.77 26.96
C LEU A 418 -15.94 -14.68 27.41
N GLU A 419 -15.48 -13.66 28.13
CA GLU A 419 -16.28 -12.49 28.50
C GLU A 419 -16.74 -11.70 27.27
N LYS A 420 -15.84 -11.50 26.29
CA LYS A 420 -16.18 -10.85 25.02
C LYS A 420 -17.19 -11.66 24.19
N VAL A 421 -17.09 -12.99 24.17
CA VAL A 421 -18.10 -13.84 23.51
C VAL A 421 -19.47 -13.60 24.16
N ARG A 422 -19.56 -13.63 25.50
CA ARG A 422 -20.82 -13.37 26.22
C ARG A 422 -21.35 -11.96 25.97
N ALA A 423 -20.47 -10.97 25.88
CA ALA A 423 -20.86 -9.60 25.54
C ALA A 423 -21.38 -9.49 24.09
N ALA A 424 -20.76 -10.18 23.13
CA ALA A 424 -21.26 -10.26 21.76
C ALA A 424 -22.64 -10.96 21.71
N GLN A 425 -22.84 -12.03 22.48
CA GLN A 425 -24.16 -12.68 22.59
C GLN A 425 -25.21 -11.78 23.22
N HIS A 426 -24.83 -10.95 24.20
CA HIS A 426 -25.74 -9.95 24.76
C HIS A 426 -26.22 -8.97 23.68
N GLU A 427 -25.31 -8.42 22.89
CA GLU A 427 -25.65 -7.53 21.76
C GLU A 427 -26.56 -8.20 20.72
N ILE A 428 -26.37 -9.52 20.49
CA ILE A 428 -27.25 -10.31 19.62
C ILE A 428 -28.66 -10.48 20.21
N HIS A 429 -28.76 -10.80 21.51
CA HIS A 429 -30.05 -10.97 22.18
C HIS A 429 -30.85 -9.67 22.28
N GLU A 430 -30.17 -8.52 22.42
CA GLU A 430 -30.80 -7.20 22.35
C GLU A 430 -31.24 -6.81 20.93
N GLY A 431 -30.86 -7.60 19.92
CA GLY A 431 -31.23 -7.37 18.51
C GLY A 431 -30.39 -6.32 17.81
N ASN A 432 -29.22 -5.95 18.37
CA ASN A 432 -28.32 -4.96 17.77
C ASN A 432 -27.56 -5.54 16.55
N THR A 433 -27.39 -6.86 16.51
CA THR A 433 -26.72 -7.61 15.43
C THR A 433 -27.19 -9.07 15.42
N TYR A 434 -26.98 -9.80 14.32
CA TYR A 434 -27.29 -11.23 14.20
C TYR A 434 -26.06 -12.12 14.42
N GLU A 435 -24.89 -11.63 13.99
CA GLU A 435 -23.60 -12.30 14.14
C GLU A 435 -22.51 -11.26 14.40
N VAL A 436 -21.48 -11.65 15.17
CA VAL A 436 -20.27 -10.86 15.40
C VAL A 436 -19.05 -11.73 15.13
N CYS A 437 -18.24 -11.41 14.12
CA CYS A 437 -16.96 -12.06 13.91
C CYS A 437 -15.92 -11.49 14.88
N LEU A 438 -15.90 -12.03 16.10
CA LEU A 438 -15.00 -11.62 17.18
C LEU A 438 -13.61 -12.21 16.95
N THR A 439 -12.56 -11.39 17.12
CA THR A 439 -11.17 -11.82 16.92
C THR A 439 -10.26 -11.45 18.07
N THR A 440 -9.12 -12.13 18.14
CA THR A 440 -7.97 -11.81 18.98
C THR A 440 -6.68 -11.97 18.17
N MET A 441 -5.52 -11.69 18.81
CA MET A 441 -4.22 -11.69 18.15
C MET A 441 -3.22 -12.53 18.94
N LEU A 442 -2.46 -13.37 18.24
CA LEU A 442 -1.22 -13.94 18.76
C LEU A 442 -0.05 -13.09 18.28
N GLU A 443 0.86 -12.76 19.20
CA GLU A 443 2.00 -11.90 18.91
C GLU A 443 3.30 -12.55 19.41
N SER A 444 4.40 -12.35 18.69
CA SER A 444 5.73 -12.83 19.10
C SER A 444 6.78 -11.80 18.72
N SER A 445 7.79 -11.62 19.55
CA SER A 445 8.96 -10.78 19.26
C SER A 445 10.20 -11.65 19.19
N LEU A 446 10.84 -11.68 18.02
CA LEU A 446 12.07 -12.43 17.78
C LEU A 446 13.25 -11.48 17.89
N GLU A 447 13.88 -11.47 19.06
CA GLU A 447 15.05 -10.63 19.30
C GLU A 447 16.28 -11.15 18.52
N PRO A 448 17.16 -10.24 18.04
CA PRO A 448 18.44 -10.64 17.50
C PRO A 448 19.27 -11.26 18.63
N SER A 449 19.69 -12.52 18.50
CA SER A 449 20.50 -13.16 19.53
C SER A 449 21.86 -12.44 19.65
N ALA A 450 22.16 -11.88 20.82
CA ALA A 450 23.47 -11.30 21.13
C ALA A 450 24.62 -12.35 21.13
N GLN A 451 24.26 -13.63 21.07
CA GLN A 451 25.16 -14.79 21.06
C GLN A 451 25.00 -15.60 19.76
N ALA A 452 24.41 -15.01 18.71
CA ALA A 452 24.15 -15.66 17.44
C ALA A 452 25.43 -16.36 16.92
N GLY A 453 25.43 -17.69 16.93
CA GLY A 453 26.50 -18.47 16.33
C GLY A 453 26.45 -18.35 14.81
N PRO A 454 27.46 -18.88 14.07
CA PRO A 454 27.46 -18.94 12.60
C PRO A 454 26.33 -19.77 11.94
N GLY A 455 25.22 -20.03 12.64
CA GLY A 455 24.03 -20.76 12.18
C GLY A 455 22.70 -20.23 12.71
N ASP A 456 22.68 -19.20 13.56
CA ASP A 456 21.44 -18.55 14.01
C ASP A 456 20.97 -17.56 12.94
N ALA A 457 20.23 -18.08 11.95
CA ALA A 457 19.70 -17.25 10.88
C ALA A 457 18.54 -16.36 11.39
N PRO A 458 18.46 -15.09 10.97
CA PRO A 458 17.30 -14.24 11.24
C PRO A 458 16.02 -14.85 10.68
N PHE A 459 14.86 -14.36 11.14
CA PHE A 459 13.57 -14.77 10.60
C PHE A 459 13.55 -14.62 9.06
N ASP A 460 13.27 -15.71 8.37
CA ASP A 460 13.18 -15.77 6.91
C ASP A 460 11.71 -15.88 6.51
N GLY A 461 11.12 -14.74 6.14
CA GLY A 461 9.73 -14.64 5.70
C GLY A 461 9.44 -15.49 4.46
N TRP A 462 10.33 -15.48 3.47
CA TRP A 462 10.14 -16.24 2.23
C TRP A 462 10.11 -17.75 2.48
N ARG A 463 11.10 -18.27 3.21
CA ARG A 463 11.14 -19.69 3.55
C ARG A 463 9.96 -20.11 4.43
N THR A 464 9.54 -19.25 5.35
CA THR A 464 8.35 -19.48 6.16
C THR A 464 7.09 -19.54 5.31
N TYR A 465 6.95 -18.66 4.32
CA TYR A 465 5.83 -18.65 3.37
C TYR A 465 5.75 -19.95 2.59
N ARG A 466 6.88 -20.43 2.03
CA ARG A 466 6.93 -21.70 1.29
C ARG A 466 6.48 -22.88 2.15
N ARG A 467 6.90 -22.91 3.42
CA ARG A 467 6.45 -23.92 4.39
C ARG A 467 4.95 -23.81 4.70
N LEU A 468 4.42 -22.59 4.82
CA LEU A 468 2.99 -22.36 5.06
C LEU A 468 2.14 -22.84 3.89
N VAL A 469 2.51 -22.48 2.65
CA VAL A 469 1.79 -22.94 1.44
C VAL A 469 1.88 -24.46 1.29
N ALA A 470 3.04 -25.05 1.54
CA ALA A 470 3.20 -26.50 1.47
C ALA A 470 2.30 -27.24 2.48
N ALA A 471 2.09 -26.67 3.66
CA ALA A 471 1.26 -27.25 4.72
C ALA A 471 -0.24 -26.94 4.57
N ASN A 472 -0.59 -25.76 4.04
CA ASN A 472 -1.93 -25.19 4.05
C ASN A 472 -2.29 -24.62 2.66
N ARG A 473 -2.29 -25.46 1.62
CA ARG A 473 -2.66 -25.02 0.27
C ARG A 473 -4.06 -24.40 0.23
N ALA A 474 -4.17 -23.27 -0.45
CA ALA A 474 -5.39 -22.48 -0.54
C ALA A 474 -5.48 -21.76 -1.91
N PRO A 475 -6.68 -21.41 -2.38
CA PRO A 475 -6.88 -20.76 -3.68
C PRO A 475 -6.29 -19.35 -3.78
N PHE A 476 -6.09 -18.64 -2.65
CA PHE A 476 -5.56 -17.26 -2.64
C PHE A 476 -4.35 -17.12 -1.73
N THR A 477 -3.31 -17.90 -2.01
CA THR A 477 -2.01 -17.76 -1.32
C THR A 477 -1.29 -16.52 -1.83
N LEU A 478 -0.67 -15.76 -0.92
CA LEU A 478 0.16 -14.64 -1.32
C LEU A 478 1.35 -14.43 -0.38
N TYR A 479 2.44 -13.98 -0.99
CA TYR A 479 3.58 -13.42 -0.30
C TYR A 479 3.75 -11.97 -0.72
N LEU A 480 3.89 -11.06 0.24
CA LEU A 480 4.27 -9.68 -0.03
C LEU A 480 5.45 -9.32 0.86
N ARG A 481 6.43 -8.62 0.29
CA ARG A 481 7.51 -7.97 1.03
C ARG A 481 7.54 -6.49 0.65
N ALA A 482 7.59 -5.62 1.64
CA ALA A 482 7.79 -4.19 1.47
C ALA A 482 8.83 -3.70 2.49
N ALA A 483 9.94 -3.16 2.00
CA ALA A 483 11.02 -2.58 2.78
C ALA A 483 11.15 -1.10 2.45
N ALA A 484 11.21 -0.27 3.48
CA ALA A 484 11.50 1.15 3.36
C ALA A 484 12.92 1.34 2.79
N PRO A 485 13.15 2.37 1.96
CA PRO A 485 14.48 2.69 1.46
C PRO A 485 15.47 2.96 2.59
N ALA A 486 16.70 2.45 2.48
CA ALA A 486 17.74 2.62 3.49
C ALA A 486 18.31 4.06 3.56
N THR A 487 18.08 4.88 2.54
CA THR A 487 18.81 6.14 2.30
C THR A 487 18.04 7.41 2.67
N THR A 488 16.74 7.32 2.93
CA THR A 488 15.95 8.50 3.30
C THR A 488 15.75 8.49 4.80
N ALA A 489 16.29 9.52 5.49
CA ALA A 489 15.77 9.87 6.80
C ALA A 489 14.24 9.89 6.72
N PRO A 490 13.50 9.40 7.74
CA PRO A 490 12.05 9.52 7.74
C PRO A 490 11.67 10.95 7.36
N PRO A 491 10.81 11.17 6.35
CA PRO A 491 10.48 12.52 5.93
C PRO A 491 10.06 13.32 7.17
N THR A 492 10.52 14.57 7.26
CA THR A 492 10.21 15.42 8.42
C THR A 492 8.69 15.40 8.67
N GLY A 493 8.29 14.98 9.88
CA GLY A 493 6.88 14.78 10.24
C GLY A 493 6.25 13.42 9.86
N SER A 494 7.01 12.38 9.48
CA SER A 494 6.50 11.00 9.57
C SER A 494 6.60 10.50 11.01
N ALA A 495 5.56 9.80 11.49
CA ALA A 495 5.55 9.23 12.83
C ALA A 495 6.80 8.35 13.05
N PRO A 496 7.65 8.65 14.06
CA PRO A 496 8.72 7.74 14.45
C PRO A 496 8.10 6.38 14.84
N GLY A 497 8.72 5.27 14.40
CA GLY A 497 8.33 3.93 14.86
C GLY A 497 7.71 2.99 13.82
N ARG A 498 7.47 3.41 12.57
CA ARG A 498 6.97 2.47 11.53
C ARG A 498 8.01 1.38 11.22
N PRO A 499 7.57 0.13 10.98
CA PRO A 499 8.47 -0.95 10.63
C PRO A 499 9.13 -0.67 9.29
N ALA A 500 10.44 -0.87 9.22
CA ALA A 500 11.19 -0.65 8.00
C ALA A 500 11.05 -1.83 7.03
N VAL A 501 10.61 -3.00 7.49
CA VAL A 501 10.22 -4.13 6.63
C VAL A 501 8.88 -4.69 7.11
N VAL A 502 7.96 -4.93 6.17
CA VAL A 502 6.69 -5.62 6.36
C VAL A 502 6.62 -6.80 5.40
N GLU A 503 6.29 -7.98 5.92
CA GLU A 503 6.06 -9.17 5.12
C GLU A 503 4.70 -9.79 5.45
N LEU A 504 3.92 -10.10 4.41
CA LEU A 504 2.62 -10.77 4.53
C LEU A 504 2.74 -12.17 3.96
N LEU A 505 2.45 -13.18 4.79
CA LEU A 505 2.49 -14.58 4.42
C LEU A 505 1.08 -15.15 4.59
N SER A 506 0.29 -15.14 3.51
CA SER A 506 -1.13 -15.55 3.57
C SER A 506 -1.40 -16.88 2.86
N THR A 507 -2.27 -17.67 3.48
CA THR A 507 -2.84 -18.90 2.93
C THR A 507 -4.37 -18.79 2.90
N SER A 508 -4.86 -17.68 2.34
CA SER A 508 -6.28 -17.35 2.40
C SER A 508 -7.11 -18.22 1.45
N PRO A 509 -8.26 -18.74 1.94
CA PRO A 509 -9.23 -19.44 1.10
C PRO A 509 -10.29 -18.53 0.47
N GLU A 510 -10.38 -17.26 0.87
CA GLU A 510 -11.57 -16.43 0.60
C GLU A 510 -11.26 -15.28 -0.36
N ARG A 511 -12.01 -15.22 -1.46
CA ARG A 511 -12.04 -14.05 -2.35
C ARG A 511 -12.95 -13.00 -1.74
N PHE A 512 -12.40 -11.82 -1.51
CA PHE A 512 -13.18 -10.66 -1.12
C PHE A 512 -13.99 -10.14 -2.31
N LEU A 513 -13.30 -9.74 -3.38
CA LEU A 513 -13.94 -9.11 -4.53
C LEU A 513 -13.04 -9.20 -5.77
N ALA A 514 -13.57 -9.72 -6.85
CA ALA A 514 -13.01 -9.62 -8.19
C ALA A 514 -13.85 -8.67 -9.04
N LEU A 515 -13.19 -7.75 -9.76
CA LEU A 515 -13.78 -6.84 -10.73
C LEU A 515 -13.17 -7.13 -12.10
N SER A 516 -13.99 -7.34 -13.13
CA SER A 516 -13.48 -7.39 -14.50
C SER A 516 -13.28 -6.00 -15.09
N ALA A 517 -12.48 -5.89 -16.15
CA ALA A 517 -12.36 -4.65 -16.94
C ALA A 517 -13.72 -4.17 -17.50
N GLY A 518 -14.67 -5.10 -17.72
CA GLY A 518 -16.06 -4.79 -18.11
C GLY A 518 -16.99 -4.42 -16.94
N GLY A 519 -16.51 -4.43 -15.70
CA GLY A 519 -17.30 -4.03 -14.52
C GLY A 519 -18.11 -5.15 -13.87
N ARG A 520 -17.93 -6.41 -14.26
CA ARG A 520 -18.54 -7.54 -13.55
C ARG A 520 -17.86 -7.70 -12.19
N MET A 521 -18.63 -7.63 -11.13
CA MET A 521 -18.22 -7.84 -9.74
C MET A 521 -18.56 -9.27 -9.31
N VAL A 522 -17.64 -9.91 -8.60
CA VAL A 522 -17.81 -11.26 -8.05
C VAL A 522 -17.25 -11.30 -6.62
N THR A 523 -18.04 -11.72 -5.66
CA THR A 523 -17.61 -12.00 -4.28
C THR A 523 -17.99 -13.42 -3.90
N GLU A 524 -17.14 -14.07 -3.11
CA GLU A 524 -17.28 -15.51 -2.82
C GLU A 524 -17.10 -15.80 -1.33
N PRO A 525 -18.07 -15.41 -0.49
CA PRO A 525 -18.02 -15.63 0.94
C PRO A 525 -18.01 -17.12 1.27
N ILE A 526 -17.22 -17.47 2.28
CA ILE A 526 -17.09 -18.84 2.78
C ILE A 526 -17.58 -18.94 4.23
N LYS A 527 -18.24 -20.05 4.58
CA LYS A 527 -18.55 -20.44 5.97
C LYS A 527 -18.57 -21.94 6.06
N GLY A 528 -18.15 -22.50 7.18
CA GLY A 528 -18.03 -23.94 7.35
C GLY A 528 -16.84 -24.55 6.60
N THR A 529 -16.14 -25.45 7.28
CA THR A 529 -14.99 -26.16 6.75
C THR A 529 -14.93 -27.54 7.37
N ARG A 530 -14.57 -28.56 6.58
CA ARG A 530 -14.25 -29.90 7.07
C ARG A 530 -12.89 -30.34 6.53
N PRO A 531 -12.10 -31.13 7.26
CA PRO A 531 -10.88 -31.70 6.72
C PRO A 531 -11.19 -32.68 5.57
N ARG A 532 -10.19 -33.03 4.77
CA ARG A 532 -10.30 -34.18 3.86
C ARG A 532 -10.29 -35.49 4.64
N GLY A 533 -11.07 -36.46 4.17
CA GLY A 533 -11.11 -37.80 4.74
C GLY A 533 -9.84 -38.60 4.46
N GLN A 534 -9.53 -39.59 5.30
CA GLN A 534 -8.39 -40.49 5.07
C GLN A 534 -8.71 -41.57 4.02
N THR A 535 -10.00 -41.83 3.78
CA THR A 535 -10.51 -42.70 2.72
C THR A 535 -11.53 -41.94 1.86
N PRO A 536 -11.78 -42.36 0.60
CA PRO A 536 -12.79 -41.74 -0.25
C PRO A 536 -14.19 -41.69 0.39
N GLU A 537 -14.58 -42.75 1.10
CA GLU A 537 -15.90 -42.83 1.75
C GLU A 537 -16.00 -41.86 2.93
N GLN A 538 -14.93 -41.73 3.72
CA GLN A 538 -14.86 -40.73 4.79
C GLN A 538 -14.86 -39.30 4.21
N ASP A 539 -14.17 -39.10 3.09
CA ASP A 539 -14.07 -37.80 2.43
C ASP A 539 -15.44 -37.34 1.90
N GLU A 540 -16.17 -38.23 1.23
CA GLU A 540 -17.54 -37.99 0.79
C GLU A 540 -18.50 -37.77 1.96
N ALA A 541 -18.35 -38.53 3.05
CA ALA A 541 -19.16 -38.35 4.26
C ALA A 541 -18.96 -36.97 4.90
N LEU A 542 -17.70 -36.51 5.00
CA LEU A 542 -17.37 -35.18 5.53
C LEU A 542 -17.89 -34.05 4.64
N ALA A 543 -17.81 -34.21 3.32
CA ALA A 543 -18.41 -33.27 2.37
C ALA A 543 -19.95 -33.23 2.50
N GLY A 544 -20.60 -34.40 2.64
CA GLY A 544 -22.04 -34.52 2.86
C GLY A 544 -22.50 -33.95 4.20
N GLU A 545 -21.71 -34.13 5.26
CA GLU A 545 -21.94 -33.52 6.57
C GLU A 545 -21.93 -31.99 6.45
N LEU A 546 -20.90 -31.42 5.81
CA LEU A 546 -20.82 -29.98 5.58
C LEU A 546 -22.00 -29.47 4.74
N ALA A 547 -22.37 -30.19 3.67
CA ALA A 547 -23.49 -29.83 2.81
C ALA A 547 -24.85 -29.82 3.52
N SER A 548 -25.02 -30.66 4.56
CA SER A 548 -26.26 -30.80 5.31
C SER A 548 -26.27 -30.04 6.64
N SER A 549 -25.13 -29.49 7.07
CA SER A 549 -25.00 -28.70 8.30
C SER A 549 -25.91 -27.47 8.28
N VAL A 550 -26.90 -27.46 9.18
CA VAL A 550 -27.86 -26.35 9.30
C VAL A 550 -27.15 -25.07 9.79
N LYS A 551 -26.23 -25.21 10.76
CA LYS A 551 -25.43 -24.10 11.30
C LYS A 551 -24.60 -23.45 10.21
N ASP A 552 -23.74 -24.24 9.55
CA ASP A 552 -22.81 -23.72 8.53
C ASP A 552 -23.55 -23.05 7.36
N ARG A 553 -24.70 -23.61 6.94
CA ARG A 553 -25.54 -23.03 5.89
C ARG A 553 -26.19 -21.72 6.33
N ALA A 554 -26.71 -21.65 7.56
CA ALA A 554 -27.34 -20.43 8.07
C ALA A 554 -26.33 -19.26 8.12
N GLU A 555 -25.13 -19.51 8.64
CA GLU A 555 -24.03 -18.53 8.64
C GLU A 555 -23.66 -18.11 7.21
N ASN A 556 -23.52 -19.08 6.29
CA ASN A 556 -23.16 -18.79 4.90
C ASN A 556 -24.23 -17.92 4.20
N ILE A 557 -25.51 -18.24 4.38
CA ILE A 557 -26.63 -17.49 3.80
C ILE A 557 -26.65 -16.06 4.33
N MET A 558 -26.47 -15.87 5.63
CA MET A 558 -26.46 -14.55 6.26
C MET A 558 -25.33 -13.66 5.71
N ILE A 559 -24.09 -14.18 5.61
CA ILE A 559 -22.99 -13.41 5.02
C ILE A 559 -23.17 -13.22 3.52
N THR A 560 -23.77 -14.18 2.81
CA THR A 560 -24.13 -14.04 1.39
C THR A 560 -25.12 -12.90 1.20
N ASP A 561 -26.13 -12.78 2.07
CA ASP A 561 -27.10 -11.69 2.02
C ASP A 561 -26.47 -10.32 2.33
N LEU A 562 -25.56 -10.27 3.31
CA LEU A 562 -24.78 -9.07 3.57
C LEU A 562 -23.96 -8.64 2.35
N ALA A 563 -23.25 -9.58 1.71
CA ALA A 563 -22.47 -9.31 0.51
C ALA A 563 -23.35 -8.85 -0.67
N ARG A 564 -24.55 -9.42 -0.81
CA ARG A 564 -25.57 -8.96 -1.77
C ARG A 564 -25.96 -7.51 -1.52
N ASN A 565 -26.26 -7.16 -0.27
CA ASN A 565 -26.61 -5.80 0.11
C ASN A 565 -25.46 -4.83 -0.17
N ASP A 566 -24.22 -5.22 0.10
CA ASP A 566 -23.05 -4.39 -0.17
C ASP A 566 -22.85 -4.08 -1.65
N LEU A 567 -22.89 -5.12 -2.50
CA LEU A 567 -22.76 -4.92 -3.95
C LEU A 567 -23.94 -4.14 -4.53
N SER A 568 -25.15 -4.28 -3.97
CA SER A 568 -26.35 -3.60 -4.48
C SER A 568 -26.25 -2.07 -4.46
N ARG A 569 -25.41 -1.49 -3.59
CA ARG A 569 -25.22 -0.04 -3.47
C ARG A 569 -24.58 0.60 -4.70
N VAL A 570 -23.83 -0.17 -5.46
CA VAL A 570 -23.02 0.29 -6.61
C VAL A 570 -23.32 -0.50 -7.89
N ALA A 571 -24.26 -1.44 -7.83
CA ALA A 571 -24.60 -2.30 -8.95
C ALA A 571 -25.74 -1.72 -9.80
N VAL A 572 -25.72 -2.05 -11.09
CA VAL A 572 -26.86 -1.86 -11.98
C VAL A 572 -28.07 -2.61 -11.42
N PRO A 573 -29.21 -1.93 -11.18
CA PRO A 573 -30.42 -2.57 -10.67
C PRO A 573 -30.83 -3.79 -11.51
N GLY A 574 -31.12 -4.90 -10.84
CA GLY A 574 -31.52 -6.16 -11.49
C GLY A 574 -30.38 -7.05 -11.99
N THR A 575 -29.12 -6.63 -11.88
CA THR A 575 -27.96 -7.47 -12.26
C THR A 575 -27.40 -8.32 -11.12
N LEU A 576 -27.83 -8.05 -9.88
CA LEU A 576 -27.42 -8.80 -8.70
C LEU A 576 -27.97 -10.24 -8.76
N ALA A 577 -27.09 -11.22 -8.78
CA ALA A 577 -27.42 -12.64 -8.81
C ALA A 577 -26.62 -13.43 -7.78
N THR A 578 -27.22 -14.49 -7.26
CA THR A 578 -26.52 -15.47 -6.41
C THR A 578 -26.40 -16.76 -7.21
N GLU A 579 -25.29 -16.91 -7.92
CA GLU A 579 -25.08 -17.99 -8.91
C GLU A 579 -24.88 -19.35 -8.24
N ARG A 580 -24.27 -19.35 -7.05
CA ARG A 580 -24.05 -20.55 -6.24
C ARG A 580 -24.40 -20.23 -4.79
N VAL A 581 -25.16 -21.11 -4.15
CA VAL A 581 -25.55 -20.97 -2.74
C VAL A 581 -25.10 -22.20 -1.99
N CYS A 582 -24.30 -22.01 -0.94
CA CYS A 582 -23.79 -23.07 -0.07
C CYS A 582 -23.17 -24.25 -0.85
N ALA A 583 -22.48 -23.99 -1.95
CA ALA A 583 -21.85 -25.02 -2.76
C ALA A 583 -20.61 -25.56 -2.03
N ILE A 584 -20.42 -26.88 -2.06
CA ILE A 584 -19.22 -27.50 -1.48
C ILE A 584 -18.11 -27.51 -2.53
N GLU A 585 -16.98 -26.92 -2.18
CA GLU A 585 -15.74 -27.00 -2.93
C GLU A 585 -14.70 -27.81 -2.15
N SER A 586 -14.06 -28.75 -2.84
CA SER A 586 -13.03 -29.61 -2.28
C SER A 586 -11.64 -29.13 -2.71
N TYR A 587 -10.81 -28.83 -1.72
CA TYR A 587 -9.41 -28.44 -1.86
C TYR A 587 -8.50 -29.57 -1.39
N PRO A 588 -7.17 -29.50 -1.63
CA PRO A 588 -6.25 -30.57 -1.22
C PRO A 588 -6.30 -30.96 0.26
N THR A 589 -6.62 -30.01 1.16
CA THR A 589 -6.59 -30.22 2.62
C THR A 589 -7.95 -30.10 3.29
N VAL A 590 -8.94 -29.48 2.66
CA VAL A 590 -10.27 -29.22 3.25
C VAL A 590 -11.40 -29.24 2.22
N HIS A 591 -12.62 -29.48 2.69
CA HIS A 591 -13.87 -29.08 2.03
C HIS A 591 -14.34 -27.75 2.59
N GLN A 592 -14.86 -26.86 1.74
CA GLN A 592 -15.39 -25.56 2.15
C GLN A 592 -16.75 -25.30 1.52
N MET A 593 -17.63 -24.65 2.26
CA MET A 593 -18.90 -24.18 1.72
C MET A 593 -18.76 -22.73 1.26
N VAL A 594 -19.09 -22.50 -0.01
CA VAL A 594 -18.87 -21.25 -0.75
C VAL A 594 -20.17 -20.84 -1.41
N SER A 595 -20.49 -19.54 -1.32
CA SER A 595 -21.54 -18.93 -2.15
C SER A 595 -20.90 -17.94 -3.12
N THR A 596 -21.55 -17.70 -4.25
CA THR A 596 -21.06 -16.76 -5.28
C THR A 596 -22.13 -15.72 -5.55
N VAL A 597 -21.81 -14.46 -5.27
CA VAL A 597 -22.66 -13.31 -5.58
C VAL A 597 -22.01 -12.53 -6.71
N THR A 598 -22.79 -12.22 -7.74
CA THR A 598 -22.35 -11.48 -8.91
C THR A 598 -23.23 -10.26 -9.15
N ALA A 599 -22.65 -9.22 -9.71
CA ALA A 599 -23.37 -8.00 -10.09
C ALA A 599 -22.60 -7.26 -11.19
N GLN A 600 -23.26 -6.35 -11.89
CA GLN A 600 -22.62 -5.44 -12.82
C GLN A 600 -22.44 -4.08 -12.15
N LEU A 601 -21.23 -3.53 -12.14
CA LEU A 601 -20.94 -2.18 -11.66
C LEU A 601 -21.71 -1.14 -12.49
N GLU A 602 -22.37 -0.20 -11.81
CA GLU A 602 -23.07 0.91 -12.44
C GLU A 602 -22.08 1.79 -13.23
N PRO A 603 -22.38 2.13 -14.50
CA PRO A 603 -21.53 3.02 -15.28
C PRO A 603 -21.32 4.38 -14.60
N GLY A 604 -20.07 4.83 -14.55
CA GLY A 604 -19.70 6.10 -13.92
C GLY A 604 -19.37 6.02 -12.43
N VAL A 605 -19.70 4.92 -11.75
CA VAL A 605 -19.22 4.65 -10.38
C VAL A 605 -17.74 4.31 -10.42
N ALA A 606 -16.95 4.92 -9.53
CA ALA A 606 -15.53 4.64 -9.46
C ALA A 606 -15.31 3.21 -8.93
N ARG A 607 -14.32 2.49 -9.49
CA ARG A 607 -14.02 1.12 -9.04
C ARG A 607 -13.57 1.06 -7.57
N ALA A 608 -12.89 2.10 -7.10
CA ALA A 608 -12.54 2.26 -5.69
C ALA A 608 -13.77 2.37 -4.78
N GLU A 609 -14.87 2.98 -5.24
CA GLU A 609 -16.14 3.04 -4.51
C GLU A 609 -16.79 1.65 -4.42
N ALA A 610 -16.66 0.81 -5.44
CA ALA A 610 -17.14 -0.57 -5.38
C ALA A 610 -16.38 -1.40 -4.34
N VAL A 611 -15.05 -1.25 -4.26
CA VAL A 611 -14.23 -1.84 -3.20
C VAL A 611 -14.67 -1.30 -1.84
N ALA A 612 -14.79 0.02 -1.68
CA ALA A 612 -15.19 0.67 -0.44
C ALA A 612 -16.59 0.22 0.04
N ALA A 613 -17.54 0.08 -0.89
CA ALA A 613 -18.87 -0.42 -0.58
C ALA A 613 -18.80 -1.86 -0.06
N ALA A 614 -18.03 -2.75 -0.68
CA ALA A 614 -17.90 -4.11 -0.17
C ALA A 614 -17.08 -4.21 1.12
N PHE A 615 -16.22 -3.24 1.43
CA PHE A 615 -15.24 -3.31 2.51
C PHE A 615 -15.85 -3.02 3.89
N PRO A 616 -15.32 -3.62 4.97
CA PRO A 616 -14.47 -4.82 4.99
C PRO A 616 -15.24 -6.10 4.61
N PRO A 617 -14.54 -7.23 4.42
CA PRO A 617 -15.18 -8.53 4.17
C PRO A 617 -16.28 -8.84 5.19
N GLY A 618 -17.47 -9.22 4.70
CA GLY A 618 -18.63 -9.52 5.54
C GLY A 618 -18.37 -10.64 6.54
N SER A 619 -17.65 -11.68 6.11
CA SER A 619 -17.20 -12.82 6.93
C SER A 619 -16.31 -12.43 8.12
N MET A 620 -15.65 -11.26 8.04
CA MET A 620 -14.76 -10.72 9.06
C MET A 620 -15.36 -9.55 9.82
N THR A 621 -16.66 -9.32 9.70
CA THR A 621 -17.41 -8.30 10.44
C THR A 621 -18.60 -8.95 11.14
N GLY A 622 -19.69 -9.14 10.41
CA GLY A 622 -20.97 -9.68 10.85
C GLY A 622 -22.12 -8.85 10.26
N ALA A 623 -23.35 -9.18 10.63
CA ALA A 623 -24.54 -8.62 10.00
C ALA A 623 -25.53 -8.10 11.06
N PRO A 624 -26.06 -6.85 10.95
CA PRO A 624 -25.75 -5.83 9.92
C PRO A 624 -24.39 -5.14 10.10
N LYS A 625 -23.61 -5.04 9.01
CA LYS A 625 -22.18 -4.64 9.04
C LYS A 625 -21.86 -3.40 9.88
N ILE A 626 -22.57 -2.27 9.69
CA ILE A 626 -22.25 -1.01 10.38
C ILE A 626 -22.43 -1.17 11.90
N SER A 627 -23.56 -1.73 12.34
CA SER A 627 -23.83 -1.98 13.76
C SER A 627 -22.80 -2.94 14.36
N THR A 628 -22.49 -4.03 13.64
CA THR A 628 -21.50 -5.00 14.10
C THR A 628 -20.10 -4.40 14.23
N MET A 629 -19.67 -3.54 13.30
CA MET A 629 -18.37 -2.89 13.37
C MET A 629 -18.23 -1.93 14.56
N ASP A 630 -19.32 -1.25 14.95
CA ASP A 630 -19.38 -0.42 16.16
C ASP A 630 -19.31 -1.29 17.44
N ILE A 631 -20.00 -2.43 17.46
CA ILE A 631 -19.88 -3.40 18.55
C ILE A 631 -18.44 -3.93 18.67
N LEU A 632 -17.83 -4.35 17.57
CA LEU A 632 -16.45 -4.84 17.54
C LEU A 632 -15.46 -3.79 18.05
N GLU A 633 -15.72 -2.51 17.77
CA GLU A 633 -14.90 -1.40 18.24
C GLU A 633 -14.81 -1.31 19.76
N ARG A 634 -15.89 -1.70 20.46
CA ARG A 634 -15.97 -1.75 21.92
C ARG A 634 -15.42 -3.05 22.51
N LEU A 635 -15.58 -4.16 21.79
CA LEU A 635 -15.23 -5.50 22.29
C LEU A 635 -13.76 -5.88 22.04
N GLU A 636 -13.13 -5.43 20.96
CA GLU A 636 -11.75 -5.80 20.62
C GLU A 636 -10.74 -4.92 21.38
N SER A 637 -9.69 -5.55 21.95
CA SER A 637 -8.69 -4.86 22.80
C SER A 637 -7.66 -4.05 22.01
N GLY A 638 -7.84 -3.93 20.69
CA GLY A 638 -6.91 -3.22 19.82
C GLY A 638 -7.09 -3.57 18.35
N PRO A 639 -6.40 -2.87 17.44
CA PRO A 639 -6.62 -3.00 16.01
C PRO A 639 -6.20 -4.35 15.44
N ARG A 640 -6.95 -4.80 14.41
CA ARG A 640 -6.59 -5.96 13.59
C ARG A 640 -5.42 -5.67 12.64
N GLY A 641 -5.22 -4.40 12.27
CA GLY A 641 -4.16 -3.98 11.35
C GLY A 641 -4.38 -4.56 9.95
N VAL A 642 -3.39 -5.29 9.44
CA VAL A 642 -3.47 -5.94 8.13
C VAL A 642 -4.41 -7.15 8.14
N TYR A 643 -4.50 -7.87 9.26
CA TYR A 643 -5.40 -9.01 9.41
C TYR A 643 -6.87 -8.59 9.23
N SER A 644 -7.68 -9.43 8.59
CA SER A 644 -9.06 -9.14 8.16
C SER A 644 -9.21 -8.05 7.08
N GLY A 645 -8.10 -7.46 6.62
CA GLY A 645 -8.06 -6.60 5.44
C GLY A 645 -8.17 -7.42 4.15
N VAL A 646 -7.71 -6.84 3.03
CA VAL A 646 -7.67 -7.50 1.72
C VAL A 646 -6.36 -7.22 1.00
N ALA A 647 -5.94 -8.11 0.10
CA ALA A 647 -4.76 -7.92 -0.73
C ALA A 647 -4.93 -8.51 -2.12
N GLY A 648 -4.18 -7.99 -3.09
CA GLY A 648 -4.24 -8.44 -4.48
C GLY A 648 -3.73 -7.39 -5.45
N TYR A 649 -4.37 -7.30 -6.61
CA TYR A 649 -3.99 -6.35 -7.67
C TYR A 649 -5.16 -5.48 -8.14
N LEU A 650 -4.82 -4.33 -8.70
CA LEU A 650 -5.69 -3.34 -9.34
C LEU A 650 -5.04 -2.96 -10.68
N SER A 651 -5.48 -3.58 -11.78
CA SER A 651 -4.95 -3.42 -13.13
C SER A 651 -5.27 -2.05 -13.73
N ASP A 652 -4.41 -1.58 -14.65
CA ASP A 652 -4.63 -0.33 -15.40
C ASP A 652 -5.82 -0.40 -16.37
N ASP A 653 -6.33 -1.59 -16.71
CA ASP A 653 -7.59 -1.75 -17.44
C ASP A 653 -8.83 -1.74 -16.53
N GLY A 654 -8.60 -1.52 -15.23
CA GLY A 654 -9.63 -1.50 -14.20
C GLY A 654 -9.95 -2.88 -13.61
N ALA A 655 -9.40 -3.98 -14.12
CA ALA A 655 -9.61 -5.29 -13.47
C ALA A 655 -8.98 -5.32 -12.06
N ALA A 656 -9.54 -6.11 -11.16
CA ALA A 656 -8.98 -6.38 -9.84
C ALA A 656 -9.36 -7.77 -9.34
N ASP A 657 -8.53 -8.34 -8.49
CA ASP A 657 -8.85 -9.53 -7.71
C ASP A 657 -8.20 -9.39 -6.34
N LEU A 658 -9.02 -9.38 -5.30
CA LEU A 658 -8.63 -9.15 -3.91
C LEU A 658 -9.10 -10.32 -3.05
N SER A 659 -8.19 -10.90 -2.27
CA SER A 659 -8.49 -11.92 -1.27
C SER A 659 -8.55 -11.34 0.13
N VAL A 660 -9.31 -11.98 1.01
CA VAL A 660 -9.38 -11.62 2.43
C VAL A 660 -8.06 -12.01 3.10
N LEU A 661 -7.50 -11.17 3.96
CA LEU A 661 -6.28 -11.46 4.72
C LEU A 661 -6.59 -12.21 6.02
N ILE A 662 -6.93 -13.48 5.87
CA ILE A 662 -7.08 -14.48 6.92
C ILE A 662 -6.07 -15.61 6.74
N ARG A 663 -5.76 -16.33 7.83
CA ARG A 663 -4.63 -17.29 7.85
C ARG A 663 -3.35 -16.62 7.31
N THR A 664 -3.11 -15.41 7.81
CA THR A 664 -2.01 -14.53 7.40
C THR A 664 -1.11 -14.28 8.59
N LEU A 665 0.17 -14.65 8.46
CA LEU A 665 1.22 -14.20 9.37
C LEU A 665 1.75 -12.87 8.85
N VAL A 666 1.77 -11.85 9.71
CA VAL A 666 2.34 -10.54 9.43
C VAL A 666 3.65 -10.43 10.19
N ALA A 667 4.76 -10.29 9.47
CA ALA A 667 6.07 -10.05 10.06
C ALA A 667 6.47 -8.59 9.84
N THR A 668 6.97 -7.95 10.89
CA THR A 668 7.44 -6.55 10.85
C THR A 668 8.78 -6.45 11.55
N GLY A 669 9.75 -5.82 10.92
CA GLY A 669 11.10 -5.71 11.47
C GLY A 669 11.84 -4.46 11.02
N PRO A 670 13.05 -4.23 11.54
CA PRO A 670 13.92 -3.16 11.08
C PRO A 670 14.53 -3.46 9.70
N ALA A 671 15.11 -2.44 9.08
CA ALA A 671 15.91 -2.59 7.87
C ALA A 671 17.33 -2.99 8.26
N GLY A 672 17.70 -4.24 7.99
CA GLY A 672 19.09 -4.71 8.07
C GLY A 672 19.50 -5.38 9.40
N PRO A 673 20.71 -5.98 9.43
CA PRO A 673 21.17 -6.90 10.49
C PRO A 673 21.58 -6.22 11.82
N GLY A 674 21.29 -4.93 12.02
CA GLY A 674 21.65 -4.17 13.22
C GLY A 674 20.49 -3.49 13.96
N GLY A 675 19.24 -3.74 13.54
CA GLY A 675 18.06 -3.21 14.23
C GLY A 675 17.47 -4.19 15.26
N GLY A 676 16.40 -3.77 15.95
CA GLY A 676 15.67 -4.59 16.93
C GLY A 676 15.03 -5.87 16.35
N GLY A 677 14.30 -6.63 17.19
CA GLY A 677 13.71 -7.90 16.78
C GLY A 677 12.66 -7.83 15.67
N THR A 678 12.36 -8.99 15.06
CA THR A 678 11.21 -9.15 14.16
C THR A 678 9.96 -9.45 14.99
N ARG A 679 8.93 -8.62 14.87
CA ARG A 679 7.61 -8.88 15.46
C ARG A 679 6.75 -9.68 14.48
N LEU A 680 6.17 -10.75 14.97
CA LEU A 680 5.18 -11.56 14.27
C LEU A 680 3.79 -11.31 14.87
N SER A 681 2.78 -11.22 14.02
CA SER A 681 1.37 -11.17 14.46
C SER A 681 0.51 -12.10 13.61
N LEU A 682 -0.41 -12.80 14.27
CA LEU A 682 -1.35 -13.75 13.67
C LEU A 682 -2.73 -13.53 14.28
N GLY A 683 -3.65 -12.99 13.49
CA GLY A 683 -5.02 -12.78 13.91
C GLY A 683 -5.85 -14.07 13.79
N VAL A 684 -6.73 -14.30 14.76
CA VAL A 684 -7.59 -15.48 14.80
C VAL A 684 -8.92 -15.12 15.44
N GLY A 685 -9.99 -15.79 15.03
CA GLY A 685 -11.32 -15.56 15.59
C GLY A 685 -12.39 -16.38 14.91
N GLY A 686 -13.64 -16.09 15.25
CA GLY A 686 -14.80 -16.85 14.83
C GLY A 686 -16.08 -16.02 14.84
N ALA A 687 -17.11 -16.55 14.20
CA ALA A 687 -18.43 -15.95 14.19
C ALA A 687 -19.18 -16.33 15.47
N ILE A 688 -19.54 -15.32 16.26
CA ILE A 688 -20.37 -15.49 17.45
C ILE A 688 -21.83 -15.31 17.03
N THR A 689 -22.64 -16.30 17.36
CA THR A 689 -24.09 -16.31 17.16
C THR A 689 -24.80 -16.42 18.52
N ALA A 690 -26.13 -16.29 18.55
CA ALA A 690 -26.90 -16.51 19.77
C ALA A 690 -26.65 -17.90 20.38
N ASP A 691 -26.47 -18.92 19.54
CA ASP A 691 -26.30 -20.32 19.94
C ASP A 691 -24.83 -20.71 20.18
N SER A 692 -23.87 -19.78 20.04
CA SER A 692 -22.45 -20.06 20.29
C SER A 692 -22.19 -20.46 21.75
N VAL A 693 -21.36 -21.49 21.95
CA VAL A 693 -20.92 -21.90 23.29
C VAL A 693 -19.53 -21.29 23.53
N PRO A 694 -19.36 -20.37 24.50
CA PRO A 694 -18.10 -19.64 24.67
C PRO A 694 -16.84 -20.53 24.73
N GLU A 695 -16.94 -21.66 25.42
CA GLU A 695 -15.85 -22.62 25.55
C GLU A 695 -15.47 -23.27 24.21
N GLU A 696 -16.45 -23.59 23.36
CA GLU A 696 -16.22 -24.14 22.02
C GLU A 696 -15.59 -23.10 21.09
N GLU A 697 -16.01 -21.83 21.19
CA GLU A 697 -15.43 -20.71 20.43
C GLU A 697 -13.95 -20.49 20.77
N TRP A 698 -13.57 -20.70 22.03
CA TRP A 698 -12.17 -20.69 22.45
C TRP A 698 -11.37 -21.87 21.87
N ASP A 699 -11.95 -23.06 21.82
CA ASP A 699 -11.31 -24.22 21.19
C ASP A 699 -11.19 -24.05 19.67
N GLU A 700 -12.12 -23.34 19.03
CA GLU A 700 -12.05 -22.96 17.63
C GLU A 700 -10.89 -21.98 17.37
N VAL A 701 -10.71 -20.96 18.23
CA VAL A 701 -9.55 -20.05 18.21
C VAL A 701 -8.23 -20.84 18.23
N ARG A 702 -8.10 -21.80 19.14
CA ARG A 702 -6.92 -22.68 19.26
C ARG A 702 -6.69 -23.50 17.99
N THR A 703 -7.77 -24.11 17.48
CA THR A 703 -7.72 -24.99 16.30
C THR A 703 -7.33 -24.22 15.05
N LYS A 704 -7.89 -23.02 14.83
CA LYS A 704 -7.55 -22.15 13.69
C LYS A 704 -6.11 -21.65 13.74
N ALA A 705 -5.60 -21.33 14.92
CA ALA A 705 -4.21 -20.91 15.10
C ALA A 705 -3.21 -22.07 14.86
N HIS A 706 -3.59 -23.30 15.24
CA HIS A 706 -2.72 -24.47 15.17
C HIS A 706 -2.10 -24.71 13.78
N GLY A 707 -2.86 -24.47 12.71
CA GLY A 707 -2.39 -24.67 11.34
C GLY A 707 -1.15 -23.83 10.98
N VAL A 708 -1.09 -22.58 11.45
CA VAL A 708 0.06 -21.68 11.24
C VAL A 708 1.16 -21.93 12.27
N LEU A 709 0.80 -22.06 13.55
CA LEU A 709 1.77 -22.27 14.63
C LEU A 709 2.60 -23.55 14.45
N ARG A 710 1.96 -24.65 14.03
CA ARG A 710 2.64 -25.92 13.74
C ARG A 710 3.74 -25.76 12.68
N VAL A 711 3.49 -24.94 11.66
CA VAL A 711 4.48 -24.67 10.60
C VAL A 711 5.67 -23.89 11.14
N LEU A 712 5.43 -22.98 12.08
CA LEU A 712 6.46 -22.23 12.79
C LEU A 712 7.20 -23.07 13.85
N GLY A 713 6.73 -24.28 14.14
CA GLY A 713 7.23 -25.09 15.26
C GLY A 713 6.81 -24.54 16.63
N ALA A 714 5.85 -23.61 16.66
CA ALA A 714 5.36 -22.95 17.87
C ALA A 714 4.16 -23.69 18.47
N ALA A 715 4.00 -23.55 19.79
CA ALA A 715 2.81 -23.99 20.51
C ALA A 715 1.79 -22.84 20.62
N PHE A 716 0.52 -23.19 20.81
CA PHE A 716 -0.48 -22.21 21.23
C PHE A 716 -0.15 -21.77 22.67
N PRO A 717 -0.23 -20.48 23.02
CA PRO A 717 0.18 -20.01 24.34
C PRO A 717 -0.69 -20.61 25.46
N ASP A 718 -0.06 -21.11 26.52
CA ASP A 718 -0.78 -21.58 27.71
C ASP A 718 -1.22 -20.39 28.57
N ASP A 719 -2.52 -20.33 28.87
CA ASP A 719 -3.16 -19.23 29.59
C ASP A 719 -3.41 -19.56 31.08
N SER A 720 -2.63 -20.49 31.64
CA SER A 720 -2.80 -20.93 33.02
C SER A 720 -2.39 -19.81 34.00
N PRO A 721 -3.20 -19.46 35.02
CA PRO A 721 -2.81 -18.48 36.05
C PRO A 721 -1.62 -18.96 36.92
N GLU A 722 -1.27 -20.24 36.83
CA GLU A 722 0.00 -20.78 37.28
C GLU A 722 0.91 -20.90 36.06
N GLY A 723 1.99 -20.12 36.01
CA GLY A 723 2.95 -20.10 34.90
C GLY A 723 3.54 -21.48 34.54
N PRO A 724 4.38 -21.57 33.49
CA PRO A 724 4.83 -22.84 32.93
C PRO A 724 5.43 -23.72 34.03
N ARG A 725 4.84 -24.91 34.25
CA ARG A 725 5.47 -25.93 35.09
C ARG A 725 6.64 -26.51 34.30
N HIS A 726 7.84 -26.16 34.75
CA HIS A 726 9.14 -26.55 34.21
C HIS A 726 9.31 -28.07 34.05
#